data_AF-A0A8H5PFT1-F1
#
_entry.id   AF-A0A8H5PFT1-F1
#
_cell.length_a   1.000
_cell.length_b   1.000
_cell.length_c   1.000
_cell.angle_alpha   90.00
_cell.angle_beta   90.00
_cell.angle_gamma   90.00
#
_symmetry.space_group_name_H-M   'P 1'
#
loop_
_entity.id
_entity.type
_entity.pdbx_description
1 polymer ?
#
loop_
_entity_poly.entity_id
_entity_poly.type
_entity_poly.pdbx_seq_one_letter_code
_entity_poly.pdbx_strand_id
1 'polypeptide(L)'
;MDCSPSRLRKLVSAEEVEFDADIAGPGVLAAFLITSLIALATLILAFLTISVPERLLNSGDAMIAAGARRTYHRLRAEFPKTKRTKVVESRTERTHAFMAFMIAISDQILVSQASILIAALIIHDDITIYSTNIVIALGCLASTVHLGSFPFYIDRIKDHSSAKLIRVLAMVAGSGMLVFLLVIQLSYTWDMETHVYFTCTLRDYRMSDDMVLMDYINFILQMFVPLAVLYATYEIVQLLYRDQPLDDKSNGPGSRDQPAVARRNRSGINAQQLPGNGGIELQRLIRLEDQANPENHRGSSDIEVESQAIVSILQLISGSNIEMTTDNETDYQDQRSILLKPKGEKIRFKELLEEIKESKREPLLNKWLKLKALTILTSNTVSTKKLRLHVRSAAETWAFHQCRGSFVWRLCWLWSGNVYGIVTIFTSRAVTTGMSGNPNQMGFGQVVPLTLLALPIFAAMESHADYKQKLKSMEKANVGQANPEIPVTRSTQSQWRGQSPAQRQRGAAEMDLASIKTVQEILKKRSKDIGYPELHSWVTGDDLTSAPSLRMGVAVHAAVMFIISTLLGFSMAYGVVSIIITLLVLLFVLAARRLIGLLSIPLEMRACPTILDHLGCTFHLSDQQLGAHGGRMAIGQAAGDAGENLEEEGGQEA
;
A
#
# COMPACT_ATOMS: atom_id res chain seq x y z
N MET A 1 -44.99 21.88 -1.21
CA MET A 1 -44.81 22.17 -2.65
C MET A 1 -45.88 21.45 -3.48
N ASP A 2 -46.28 22.01 -4.63
CA ASP A 2 -47.21 21.37 -5.60
C ASP A 2 -46.42 20.65 -6.69
N CYS A 3 -46.40 19.31 -6.63
CA CYS A 3 -45.63 18.45 -7.53
C CYS A 3 -46.39 18.04 -8.80
N SER A 4 -47.41 18.80 -9.19
CA SER A 4 -48.13 18.54 -10.45
C SER A 4 -47.18 18.65 -11.65
N PRO A 5 -47.02 17.60 -12.48
CA PRO A 5 -46.08 17.60 -13.61
C PRO A 5 -46.35 18.72 -14.63
N SER A 6 -47.62 19.11 -14.82
CA SER A 6 -47.99 20.19 -15.74
C SER A 6 -47.52 21.56 -15.25
N ARG A 7 -47.58 21.79 -13.93
CA ARG A 7 -47.08 23.02 -13.29
C ARG A 7 -45.57 23.08 -13.34
N LEU A 8 -44.88 21.99 -13.00
CA LEU A 8 -43.42 21.93 -12.99
C LEU A 8 -42.85 22.14 -14.40
N ARG A 9 -43.41 21.49 -15.43
CA ARG A 9 -43.03 21.76 -16.83
C ARG A 9 -43.21 23.23 -17.21
N LYS A 10 -44.29 23.87 -16.73
CA LYS A 10 -44.53 25.30 -17.00
C LYS A 10 -43.44 26.17 -16.37
N LEU A 11 -43.03 25.89 -15.14
CA LEU A 11 -41.93 26.59 -14.46
C LEU A 11 -40.59 26.43 -15.20
N VAL A 12 -40.28 25.22 -15.65
CA VAL A 12 -39.08 24.94 -16.47
C VAL A 12 -39.14 25.70 -17.79
N SER A 13 -40.29 25.65 -18.49
CA SER A 13 -40.45 26.33 -19.78
C SER A 13 -40.42 27.86 -19.69
N ALA A 14 -40.75 28.40 -18.52
CA ALA A 14 -40.72 29.83 -18.23
C ALA A 14 -39.35 30.29 -17.68
N GLU A 15 -38.39 29.37 -17.49
CA GLU A 15 -37.10 29.65 -16.86
C GLU A 15 -37.28 30.36 -15.50
N GLU A 16 -38.17 29.83 -14.65
CA GLU A 16 -38.49 30.43 -13.34
C GLU A 16 -37.86 29.69 -12.14
N VAL A 17 -37.01 28.69 -12.39
CA VAL A 17 -36.38 27.87 -11.33
C VAL A 17 -35.06 28.51 -10.89
N GLU A 18 -35.00 29.07 -9.69
CA GLU A 18 -33.81 29.79 -9.23
C GLU A 18 -32.62 28.87 -8.91
N PHE A 19 -31.40 29.35 -9.19
CA PHE A 19 -30.16 28.68 -8.75
C PHE A 19 -29.96 28.80 -7.23
N ASP A 20 -29.69 27.67 -6.58
CA ASP A 20 -29.17 27.69 -5.22
C ASP A 20 -27.67 28.02 -5.24
N ALA A 21 -27.35 29.31 -5.17
CA ALA A 21 -25.97 29.79 -5.17
C ALA A 21 -25.19 29.34 -3.94
N ASP A 22 -25.81 29.10 -2.78
CA ASP A 22 -25.09 28.72 -1.57
C ASP A 22 -24.67 27.24 -1.59
N ILE A 23 -25.35 26.39 -2.37
CA ILE A 23 -24.96 24.99 -2.59
C ILE A 23 -24.15 24.80 -3.86
N ALA A 24 -24.68 25.27 -4.99
CA ALA A 24 -24.12 25.01 -6.32
C ALA A 24 -23.09 26.04 -6.75
N GLY A 25 -22.85 27.09 -5.95
CA GLY A 25 -22.04 28.24 -6.31
C GLY A 25 -20.54 27.97 -6.49
N PRO A 26 -19.84 28.83 -7.25
CA PRO A 26 -18.46 28.60 -7.64
C PRO A 26 -17.48 28.50 -6.46
N GLY A 27 -17.73 29.18 -5.33
CA GLY A 27 -16.85 29.12 -4.17
C GLY A 27 -16.90 27.77 -3.44
N VAL A 28 -18.08 27.16 -3.32
CA VAL A 28 -18.23 25.79 -2.76
C VAL A 28 -17.54 24.79 -3.67
N LEU A 29 -17.78 24.87 -4.98
CA LEU A 29 -17.12 24.00 -5.95
C LEU A 29 -15.60 24.13 -5.90
N ALA A 30 -15.09 25.36 -5.92
CA ALA A 30 -13.66 25.64 -5.84
C ALA A 30 -13.05 25.07 -4.55
N ALA A 31 -13.71 25.24 -3.41
CA ALA A 31 -13.20 24.72 -2.13
C ALA A 31 -13.04 23.19 -2.16
N PHE A 32 -14.03 22.44 -2.63
CA PHE A 32 -13.94 20.98 -2.73
C PHE A 32 -12.92 20.53 -3.78
N LEU A 33 -12.91 21.15 -4.96
CA LEU A 33 -11.99 20.84 -6.05
C LEU A 33 -10.53 21.10 -5.64
N ILE A 34 -10.25 22.28 -5.08
CA ILE A 34 -8.91 22.65 -4.62
C ILE A 34 -8.46 21.72 -3.50
N THR A 35 -9.30 21.45 -2.50
CA THR A 35 -8.95 20.52 -1.41
C THR A 35 -8.61 19.13 -1.94
N SER A 36 -9.41 18.61 -2.87
CA SER A 36 -9.22 17.30 -3.48
C SER A 36 -7.92 17.21 -4.28
N LEU A 37 -7.64 18.22 -5.11
CA LEU A 37 -6.42 18.31 -5.91
C LEU A 37 -5.17 18.47 -5.04
N ILE A 38 -5.24 19.29 -3.98
CA ILE A 38 -4.15 19.45 -3.01
C ILE A 38 -3.89 18.13 -2.29
N ALA A 39 -4.92 17.40 -1.86
CA ALA A 39 -4.77 16.09 -1.21
C ALA A 39 -4.03 15.10 -2.11
N LEU A 40 -4.45 15.01 -3.38
CA LEU A 40 -3.83 14.14 -4.37
C LEU A 40 -2.38 14.56 -4.66
N ALA A 41 -2.14 15.84 -4.91
CA ALA A 41 -0.81 16.38 -5.18
C ALA A 41 0.14 16.12 -3.99
N THR A 42 -0.36 16.26 -2.77
CA THR A 42 0.40 15.99 -1.55
C THR A 42 0.80 14.51 -1.45
N LEU A 43 -0.11 13.58 -1.76
CA LEU A 43 0.21 12.14 -1.76
C LEU A 43 1.20 11.78 -2.87
N ILE A 44 1.08 12.38 -4.06
CA ILE A 44 2.06 12.24 -5.14
C ILE A 44 3.43 12.75 -4.68
N LEU A 45 3.51 13.95 -4.10
CA LEU A 45 4.76 14.52 -3.58
C LEU A 45 5.34 13.69 -2.44
N ALA A 46 4.52 13.19 -1.52
CA ALA A 46 4.95 12.29 -0.46
C ALA A 46 5.56 11.01 -1.03
N PHE A 47 4.96 10.44 -2.09
CA PHE A 47 5.49 9.28 -2.79
C PHE A 47 6.82 9.59 -3.50
N LEU A 48 6.87 10.65 -4.30
CA LEU A 48 8.08 11.07 -5.01
C LEU A 48 9.24 11.38 -4.05
N THR A 49 8.93 11.88 -2.86
CA THR A 49 9.95 12.22 -1.85
C THR A 49 10.27 11.05 -0.89
N ILE A 50 9.64 9.87 -1.04
CA ILE A 50 9.74 8.72 -0.10
C ILE A 50 9.41 9.15 1.35
N SER A 51 8.45 10.07 1.49
CA SER A 51 7.86 10.47 2.77
C SER A 51 6.71 9.56 3.20
N VAL A 52 6.34 8.57 2.37
CA VAL A 52 5.29 7.58 2.67
C VAL A 52 5.78 6.56 3.69
N PRO A 53 4.93 6.13 4.66
CA PRO A 53 5.25 5.05 5.59
C PRO A 53 5.71 3.79 4.89
N GLU A 54 6.79 3.17 5.38
CA GLU A 54 7.41 2.00 4.74
C GLU A 54 6.46 0.80 4.65
N ARG A 55 5.54 0.64 5.61
CA ARG A 55 4.51 -0.41 5.57
C ARG A 55 3.56 -0.36 4.37
N LEU A 56 3.47 0.80 3.69
CA LEU A 56 2.59 1.00 2.55
C LEU A 56 3.33 0.80 1.23
N LEU A 57 4.66 0.80 1.26
CA LEU A 57 5.51 0.68 0.09
C LEU A 57 5.93 -0.77 -0.07
N ASN A 58 5.95 -1.24 -1.31
CA ASN A 58 6.55 -2.52 -1.68
C ASN A 58 7.72 -2.34 -2.66
N SER A 59 8.36 -3.45 -3.01
CA SER A 59 9.46 -3.50 -3.98
C SER A 59 9.09 -2.85 -5.33
N GLY A 60 7.85 -3.02 -5.81
CA GLY A 60 7.37 -2.35 -7.02
C GLY A 60 7.26 -0.83 -6.86
N ASP A 61 6.75 -0.34 -5.73
CA ASP A 61 6.67 1.08 -5.42
C ASP A 61 8.05 1.73 -5.36
N ALA A 62 9.06 1.05 -4.81
CA ALA A 62 10.44 1.54 -4.83
C ALA A 62 10.97 1.73 -6.26
N MET A 63 10.66 0.79 -7.17
CA MET A 63 11.04 0.91 -8.58
C MET A 63 10.32 2.07 -9.28
N ILE A 64 9.03 2.26 -9.02
CA ILE A 64 8.25 3.37 -9.57
C ILE A 64 8.77 4.70 -9.04
N ALA A 65 9.02 4.80 -7.72
CA ALA A 65 9.54 5.99 -7.08
C ALA A 65 10.92 6.38 -7.64
N ALA A 66 11.83 5.42 -7.80
CA ALA A 66 13.14 5.65 -8.40
C ALA A 66 13.05 6.16 -9.85
N GLY A 67 12.17 5.55 -10.66
CA GLY A 67 11.92 6.01 -12.03
C GLY A 67 11.32 7.43 -12.08
N ALA A 68 10.29 7.68 -11.28
CA ALA A 68 9.59 8.95 -11.24
C ALA A 68 10.47 10.10 -10.72
N ARG A 69 11.36 9.83 -9.75
CA ARG A 69 12.35 10.79 -9.26
C ARG A 69 13.30 11.25 -10.34
N ARG A 70 13.84 10.34 -11.16
CA ARG A 70 14.74 10.71 -12.27
C ARG A 70 14.06 11.68 -13.23
N THR A 71 12.79 11.41 -13.55
CA THR A 71 11.97 12.30 -14.39
C THR A 71 11.72 13.63 -13.70
N TYR A 72 11.37 13.62 -12.42
CA TYR A 72 11.13 14.83 -11.64
C TYR A 72 12.38 15.71 -11.51
N HIS A 73 13.56 15.14 -11.24
CA HIS A 73 14.82 15.87 -11.17
C HIS A 73 15.18 16.49 -12.52
N ARG A 74 14.94 15.78 -13.63
CA ARG A 74 15.14 16.31 -14.99
C ARG A 74 14.22 17.51 -15.25
N LEU A 75 12.94 17.40 -14.93
CA LEU A 75 11.97 18.50 -15.08
C LEU A 75 12.30 19.67 -14.16
N ARG A 76 12.74 19.40 -12.93
CA ARG A 76 13.11 20.43 -11.96
C ARG A 76 14.38 21.19 -12.36
N ALA A 77 15.31 20.55 -13.08
CA ALA A 77 16.53 21.20 -13.57
C ALA A 77 16.23 22.34 -14.58
N GLU A 78 15.06 22.33 -15.21
CA GLU A 78 14.62 23.39 -16.14
C GLU A 78 14.07 24.64 -15.43
N PHE A 79 13.76 24.57 -14.13
CA PHE A 79 13.24 25.72 -13.37
C PHE A 79 14.34 26.47 -12.60
N PRO A 80 14.32 27.82 -12.57
CA PRO A 80 15.32 28.60 -11.85
C PRO A 80 15.33 28.24 -10.36
N LYS A 81 16.52 27.93 -9.84
CA LYS A 81 16.75 27.55 -8.44
C LYS A 81 16.31 28.71 -7.54
N THR A 82 15.15 28.57 -6.88
CA THR A 82 14.82 29.42 -5.73
C THR A 82 15.87 29.18 -4.66
N LYS A 83 16.47 30.26 -4.12
CA LYS A 83 17.50 30.20 -3.07
C LYS A 83 17.00 29.31 -1.93
N ARG A 84 17.57 28.11 -1.84
CA ARG A 84 17.21 27.10 -0.85
C ARG A 84 17.72 27.59 0.50
N THR A 85 16.84 27.82 1.45
CA THR A 85 17.23 27.81 2.86
C THR A 85 17.82 26.42 3.15
N LYS A 86 19.06 26.38 3.64
CA LYS A 86 19.69 25.15 4.15
C LYS A 86 18.85 24.65 5.33
N VAL A 87 17.87 23.81 5.05
CA VAL A 87 17.26 22.93 6.04
C VAL A 87 17.54 21.52 5.56
N VAL A 88 18.51 20.88 6.20
CA VAL A 88 18.64 19.42 6.15
C VAL A 88 17.43 18.90 6.93
N GLU A 89 16.29 18.87 6.27
CA GLU A 89 15.02 18.41 6.82
C GLU A 89 15.07 16.88 6.84
N SER A 90 15.09 16.29 8.03
CA SER A 90 15.16 14.83 8.16
C SER A 90 13.94 14.19 7.45
N ARG A 91 14.10 13.03 6.82
CA ARG A 91 12.99 12.29 6.16
C ARG A 91 11.79 12.14 7.12
N THR A 92 12.08 11.90 8.40
CA THR A 92 11.09 11.78 9.49
C THR A 92 10.30 13.06 9.74
N GLU A 93 10.95 14.21 9.70
CA GLU A 93 10.30 15.53 9.85
C GLU A 93 9.28 15.77 8.74
N ARG A 94 9.69 15.54 7.49
CA ARG A 94 8.81 15.67 6.33
C ARG A 94 7.63 14.71 6.41
N THR A 95 7.86 13.45 6.74
CA THR A 95 6.78 12.46 6.92
C THR A 95 5.78 12.93 7.97
N HIS A 96 6.25 13.48 9.10
CA HIS A 96 5.38 13.98 10.16
C HIS A 96 4.55 15.20 9.73
N ALA A 97 5.16 16.15 9.01
CA ALA A 97 4.46 17.30 8.44
C ALA A 97 3.41 16.88 7.42
N PHE A 98 3.74 15.99 6.48
CA PHE A 98 2.80 15.44 5.50
C PHE A 98 1.63 14.71 6.16
N MET A 99 1.88 13.91 7.20
CA MET A 99 0.82 13.23 7.94
C MET A 99 -0.14 14.20 8.60
N ALA A 100 0.38 15.22 9.30
CA ALA A 100 -0.45 16.24 9.95
C ALA A 100 -1.31 16.99 8.93
N PHE A 101 -0.69 17.40 7.82
CA PHE A 101 -1.39 18.06 6.71
C PHE A 101 -2.51 17.19 6.13
N MET A 102 -2.23 15.91 5.84
CA MET A 102 -3.22 14.99 5.29
C MET A 102 -4.35 14.68 6.27
N ILE A 103 -4.06 14.62 7.58
CA ILE A 103 -5.10 14.50 8.60
C ILE A 103 -6.02 15.72 8.56
N ALA A 104 -5.46 16.92 8.57
CA ALA A 104 -6.23 18.17 8.56
C ALA A 104 -7.06 18.31 7.27
N ILE A 105 -6.50 18.00 6.10
CA ILE A 105 -7.26 17.95 4.83
C ILE A 105 -8.41 16.96 4.94
N SER A 106 -8.15 15.76 5.46
CA SER A 106 -9.18 14.74 5.53
C SER A 106 -10.28 15.11 6.53
N ASP A 107 -9.97 15.77 7.63
CA ASP A 107 -10.97 16.22 8.60
C ASP A 107 -11.81 17.38 8.02
N GLN A 108 -11.15 18.34 7.35
CA GLN A 108 -11.84 19.44 6.67
C GLN A 108 -12.81 18.91 5.61
N ILE A 109 -12.36 17.99 4.74
CA ILE A 109 -13.20 17.49 3.66
C ILE A 109 -14.33 16.58 4.17
N LEU A 110 -14.09 15.83 5.25
CA LEU A 110 -15.10 15.00 5.91
C LEU A 110 -16.21 15.86 6.54
N VAL A 111 -15.84 16.92 7.27
CA VAL A 111 -16.81 17.85 7.86
C VAL A 111 -17.56 18.62 6.78
N SER A 112 -16.85 19.08 5.73
CA SER A 112 -17.48 19.78 4.59
C SER A 112 -18.48 18.88 3.87
N GLN A 113 -18.14 17.61 3.64
CA GLN A 113 -19.03 16.61 3.05
C GLN A 113 -20.28 16.40 3.91
N ALA A 114 -20.11 16.15 5.21
CA ALA A 114 -21.24 15.95 6.10
C ALA A 114 -22.15 17.20 6.11
N SER A 115 -21.55 18.39 6.16
CA SER A 115 -22.28 19.66 6.20
C SER A 115 -23.11 19.90 4.96
N ILE A 116 -22.55 19.70 3.76
CA ILE A 116 -23.28 19.92 2.50
C ILE A 116 -24.41 18.89 2.31
N LEU A 117 -24.18 17.64 2.71
CA LEU A 117 -25.21 16.59 2.66
C LEU A 117 -26.34 16.88 3.66
N ILE A 118 -26.01 17.31 4.88
CA ILE A 118 -27.01 17.71 5.89
C ILE A 118 -27.80 18.91 5.39
N ALA A 119 -27.14 19.95 4.86
CA ALA A 119 -27.81 21.13 4.35
C ALA A 119 -28.81 20.77 3.26
N ALA A 120 -28.40 19.97 2.27
CA ALA A 120 -29.26 19.52 1.18
C ALA A 120 -30.49 18.73 1.67
N LEU A 121 -30.33 17.88 2.70
CA LEU A 121 -31.44 17.12 3.28
C LEU A 121 -32.35 17.98 4.17
N ILE A 122 -31.84 19.04 4.80
CA ILE A 122 -32.67 19.99 5.56
C ILE A 122 -33.57 20.76 4.59
N ILE A 123 -33.01 21.30 3.51
CA ILE A 123 -33.75 22.09 2.52
C ILE A 123 -34.40 21.24 1.42
N HIS A 124 -34.64 19.95 1.69
CA HIS A 124 -35.16 18.98 0.72
C HIS A 124 -36.47 19.38 0.03
N ASP A 125 -37.28 20.23 0.66
CA ASP A 125 -38.54 20.75 0.12
C ASP A 125 -38.35 21.74 -1.04
N ASP A 126 -37.23 22.48 -1.05
CA ASP A 126 -36.98 23.58 -1.98
C ASP A 126 -35.77 23.34 -2.89
N ILE A 127 -34.89 22.37 -2.55
CA ILE A 127 -33.71 22.05 -3.36
C ILE A 127 -34.10 21.40 -4.70
N THR A 128 -33.46 21.87 -5.77
CA THR A 128 -33.64 21.31 -7.10
C THR A 128 -32.82 20.03 -7.32
N ILE A 129 -33.22 19.20 -8.27
CA ILE A 129 -32.41 18.07 -8.75
C ILE A 129 -31.05 18.57 -9.27
N TYR A 130 -30.98 19.75 -9.88
CA TYR A 130 -29.72 20.37 -10.32
C TYR A 130 -28.75 20.53 -9.14
N SER A 131 -29.18 21.20 -8.07
CA SER A 131 -28.35 21.40 -6.88
C SER A 131 -28.04 20.06 -6.20
N THR A 132 -28.99 19.12 -6.19
CA THR A 132 -28.78 17.79 -5.60
C THR A 132 -27.75 16.96 -6.38
N ASN A 133 -27.73 17.02 -7.72
CA ASN A 133 -26.69 16.38 -8.54
C ASN A 133 -25.30 16.92 -8.19
N ILE A 134 -25.18 18.24 -7.96
CA ILE A 134 -23.91 18.85 -7.52
C ILE A 134 -23.54 18.37 -6.12
N VAL A 135 -24.48 18.31 -5.18
CA VAL A 135 -24.25 17.78 -3.81
C VAL A 135 -23.75 16.33 -3.86
N ILE A 136 -24.39 15.47 -4.68
CA ILE A 136 -23.97 14.08 -4.88
C ILE A 136 -22.54 14.03 -5.43
N ALA A 137 -22.23 14.85 -6.45
CA ALA A 137 -20.90 14.89 -7.06
C ALA A 137 -19.81 15.34 -6.07
N LEU A 138 -20.09 16.38 -5.28
CA LEU A 138 -19.21 16.86 -4.21
C LEU A 138 -19.02 15.80 -3.11
N GLY A 139 -20.10 15.11 -2.73
CA GLY A 139 -20.07 14.01 -1.77
C GLY A 139 -19.23 12.83 -2.25
N CYS A 140 -19.35 12.43 -3.52
CA CYS A 140 -18.53 11.40 -4.14
C CYS A 140 -17.05 11.79 -4.21
N LEU A 141 -16.75 13.03 -4.58
CA LEU A 141 -15.38 13.58 -4.60
C LEU A 141 -14.76 13.55 -3.19
N ALA A 142 -15.47 14.07 -2.20
CA ALA A 142 -15.02 14.10 -0.81
C ALA A 142 -14.85 12.69 -0.22
N SER A 143 -15.77 11.78 -0.53
CA SER A 143 -15.69 10.36 -0.13
C SER A 143 -14.42 9.71 -0.65
N THR A 144 -14.12 9.91 -1.93
CA THR A 144 -12.91 9.38 -2.55
C THR A 144 -11.66 9.85 -1.81
N VAL A 145 -11.57 11.15 -1.50
CA VAL A 145 -10.38 11.74 -0.85
C VAL A 145 -10.18 11.22 0.57
N HIS A 146 -11.20 11.28 1.42
CA HIS A 146 -11.02 10.91 2.82
C HIS A 146 -10.87 9.39 3.00
N LEU A 147 -11.56 8.57 2.19
CA LEU A 147 -11.41 7.11 2.22
C LEU A 147 -10.05 6.70 1.61
N GLY A 148 -9.66 7.30 0.49
CA GLY A 148 -8.41 6.98 -0.21
C GLY A 148 -7.14 7.40 0.53
N SER A 149 -7.20 8.49 1.31
CA SER A 149 -6.06 8.97 2.10
C SER A 149 -5.91 8.29 3.47
N PHE A 150 -6.94 7.60 3.97
CA PHE A 150 -6.97 7.01 5.31
C PHE A 150 -5.77 6.11 5.67
N PRO A 151 -5.32 5.18 4.81
CA PRO A 151 -4.19 4.31 5.14
C PRO A 151 -2.89 5.05 5.45
N PHE A 152 -2.75 6.30 4.99
CA PHE A 152 -1.54 7.10 5.16
C PHE A 152 -1.30 7.51 6.62
N TYR A 153 -2.36 7.82 7.36
CA TYR A 153 -2.26 8.39 8.72
C TYR A 153 -2.94 7.53 9.80
N ILE A 154 -3.38 6.31 9.47
CA ILE A 154 -4.11 5.43 10.39
C ILE A 154 -3.39 5.24 11.75
N ASP A 155 -2.07 5.13 11.79
CA ASP A 155 -1.33 4.93 13.06
C ASP A 155 -1.50 6.09 14.03
N ARG A 156 -1.56 7.32 13.51
CA ARG A 156 -1.72 8.50 14.35
C ARG A 156 -3.12 8.59 14.97
N ILE A 157 -4.11 7.93 14.37
CA ILE A 157 -5.50 7.96 14.87
C ILE A 157 -5.78 6.79 15.81
N LYS A 158 -5.09 5.65 15.65
CA LYS A 158 -5.31 4.44 16.46
C LYS A 158 -5.24 4.71 17.96
N ASP A 159 -4.30 5.55 18.38
CA ASP A 159 -4.02 5.82 19.80
C ASP A 159 -4.99 6.83 20.44
N HIS A 160 -5.76 7.59 19.65
CA HIS A 160 -6.66 8.64 20.14
C HIS A 160 -8.13 8.20 20.10
N SER A 161 -8.61 7.57 21.17
CA SER A 161 -9.95 6.95 21.24
C SER A 161 -11.12 7.89 20.91
N SER A 162 -11.12 9.13 21.41
CA SER A 162 -12.21 10.09 21.16
C SER A 162 -12.22 10.64 19.72
N ALA A 163 -11.05 11.04 19.20
CA ALA A 163 -10.92 11.54 17.83
C ALA A 163 -11.29 10.45 16.81
N LYS A 164 -10.87 9.20 17.10
CA LYS A 164 -11.24 8.01 16.34
C LYS A 164 -12.76 7.83 16.27
N LEU A 165 -13.46 7.91 17.41
CA LEU A 165 -14.91 7.72 17.46
C LEU A 165 -15.66 8.81 16.68
N ILE A 166 -15.33 10.09 16.91
CA ILE A 166 -15.98 11.23 16.23
C ILE A 166 -15.83 11.10 14.72
N ARG A 167 -14.61 10.76 14.26
CA ARG A 167 -14.32 10.60 12.84
C ARG A 167 -15.08 9.45 12.21
N VAL A 168 -15.17 8.30 12.89
CA VAL A 168 -15.96 7.16 12.42
C VAL A 168 -17.44 7.51 12.32
N LEU A 169 -17.99 8.21 13.32
CA LEU A 169 -19.38 8.67 13.28
C LEU A 169 -19.62 9.61 12.08
N ALA A 170 -18.73 10.57 11.85
CA ALA A 170 -18.82 11.48 10.71
C ALA A 170 -18.71 10.75 9.36
N MET A 171 -17.80 9.78 9.24
CA MET A 171 -17.67 8.93 8.03
C MET A 171 -18.92 8.10 7.78
N VAL A 172 -19.43 7.40 8.80
CA VAL A 172 -20.63 6.55 8.66
C VAL A 172 -21.86 7.39 8.33
N ALA A 173 -22.05 8.53 9.01
CA ALA A 173 -23.16 9.43 8.72
C ALA A 173 -23.05 10.05 7.32
N GLY A 174 -21.87 10.57 6.95
CA GLY A 174 -21.62 11.17 5.64
C GLY A 174 -21.79 10.16 4.49
N SER A 175 -21.20 8.98 4.60
CA SER A 175 -21.37 7.90 3.62
C SER A 175 -22.83 7.42 3.57
N GLY A 176 -23.52 7.32 4.71
CA GLY A 176 -24.92 6.92 4.77
C GLY A 176 -25.85 7.91 4.04
N MET A 177 -25.69 9.21 4.27
CA MET A 177 -26.45 10.25 3.56
C MET A 177 -26.13 10.27 2.06
N LEU A 178 -24.85 10.11 1.69
CA LEU A 178 -24.46 10.04 0.28
C LEU A 178 -25.06 8.81 -0.42
N VAL A 179 -24.99 7.63 0.21
CA VAL A 179 -25.59 6.40 -0.32
C VAL A 179 -27.11 6.57 -0.45
N PHE A 180 -27.78 7.21 0.51
CA PHE A 180 -29.20 7.53 0.41
C PHE A 180 -29.49 8.37 -0.85
N LEU A 181 -28.78 9.48 -1.06
CA LEU A 181 -28.99 10.32 -2.25
C LEU A 181 -28.69 9.58 -3.55
N LEU A 182 -27.62 8.78 -3.58
CA LEU A 182 -27.27 7.92 -4.74
C LEU A 182 -28.37 6.90 -5.04
N VAL A 183 -29.06 6.36 -4.04
CA VAL A 183 -30.18 5.43 -4.22
C VAL A 183 -31.43 6.15 -4.74
N ILE A 184 -31.72 7.35 -4.24
CA ILE A 184 -32.84 8.16 -4.75
C ILE A 184 -32.60 8.57 -6.21
N GLN A 185 -31.34 8.86 -6.58
CA GLN A 185 -30.93 9.17 -7.95
C GLN A 185 -31.23 8.04 -8.96
N LEU A 186 -31.41 6.80 -8.49
CA LEU A 186 -31.80 5.67 -9.34
C LEU A 186 -33.28 5.69 -9.74
N SER A 187 -34.10 6.59 -9.16
CA SER A 187 -35.52 6.66 -9.48
C SER A 187 -35.75 7.02 -10.93
N TYR A 188 -36.77 6.42 -11.54
CA TYR A 188 -37.26 6.83 -12.86
C TYR A 188 -37.71 8.29 -12.90
N THR A 189 -38.12 8.85 -11.76
CA THR A 189 -38.56 10.24 -11.60
C THR A 189 -37.41 11.22 -11.37
N TRP A 190 -36.15 10.79 -11.51
CA TRP A 190 -34.98 11.66 -11.44
C TRP A 190 -34.78 12.43 -12.75
N ASP A 191 -35.65 13.41 -13.01
CA ASP A 191 -35.64 14.19 -14.24
C ASP A 191 -35.86 15.70 -14.01
N MET A 192 -35.12 16.52 -14.76
CA MET A 192 -35.18 17.99 -14.67
C MET A 192 -36.38 18.61 -15.42
N GLU A 193 -37.23 17.81 -16.06
CA GLU A 193 -38.35 18.32 -16.88
C GLU A 193 -39.67 18.33 -16.11
N THR A 194 -39.91 17.29 -15.31
CA THR A 194 -41.17 16.99 -14.66
C THR A 194 -41.07 16.88 -13.15
N HIS A 195 -39.87 16.64 -12.59
CA HIS A 195 -39.61 16.55 -11.15
C HIS A 195 -38.45 17.44 -10.72
N VAL A 196 -38.47 18.71 -11.16
CA VAL A 196 -37.42 19.72 -10.90
C VAL A 196 -36.92 19.76 -9.45
N TYR A 197 -37.83 19.60 -8.49
CA TYR A 197 -37.54 19.67 -7.06
C TYR A 197 -37.42 18.28 -6.44
N PHE A 198 -36.43 18.12 -5.55
CA PHE A 198 -36.09 16.85 -4.93
C PHE A 198 -37.25 16.21 -4.15
N THR A 199 -38.05 17.00 -3.44
CA THR A 199 -39.24 16.52 -2.72
C THR A 199 -40.27 15.84 -3.62
N CYS A 200 -40.40 16.27 -4.89
CA CYS A 200 -41.33 15.67 -5.83
C CYS A 200 -40.87 14.27 -6.28
N THR A 201 -39.57 14.10 -6.54
CA THR A 201 -38.97 12.79 -6.79
C THR A 201 -39.07 11.86 -5.57
N LEU A 202 -38.89 12.37 -4.36
CA LEU A 202 -39.05 11.57 -3.14
C LEU A 202 -40.49 11.08 -2.96
N ARG A 203 -41.48 11.93 -3.25
CA ARG A 203 -42.91 11.59 -3.11
C ARG A 203 -43.36 10.55 -4.14
N ASP A 204 -42.91 10.72 -5.38
CA ASP A 204 -43.31 9.86 -6.50
C ASP A 204 -42.25 8.79 -6.80
N TYR A 205 -41.42 8.46 -5.80
CA TYR A 205 -40.32 7.50 -5.95
C TYR A 205 -40.83 6.16 -6.48
N ARG A 206 -40.39 5.84 -7.69
CA ARG A 206 -40.65 4.56 -8.35
C ARG A 206 -39.36 4.02 -8.96
N MET A 207 -39.13 2.74 -8.74
CA MET A 207 -38.18 1.94 -9.50
C MET A 207 -38.94 1.34 -10.69
N SER A 208 -38.28 1.17 -11.85
CA SER A 208 -38.93 0.64 -13.04
C SER A 208 -39.55 -0.75 -12.77
N ASP A 209 -40.87 -0.88 -12.93
CA ASP A 209 -41.59 -2.16 -12.78
C ASP A 209 -41.46 -3.03 -14.06
N ASP A 210 -41.19 -2.41 -15.22
CA ASP A 210 -41.02 -3.06 -16.53
C ASP A 210 -39.55 -3.01 -16.98
N MET A 211 -38.69 -3.80 -16.32
CA MET A 211 -37.25 -3.79 -16.59
C MET A 211 -36.88 -4.68 -17.78
N VAL A 212 -36.48 -4.06 -18.90
CA VAL A 212 -35.81 -4.77 -20.00
C VAL A 212 -34.37 -5.11 -19.57
N LEU A 213 -33.74 -6.15 -20.16
CA LEU A 213 -32.38 -6.59 -19.81
C LEU A 213 -31.34 -5.43 -19.77
N MET A 214 -31.48 -4.44 -20.66
CA MET A 214 -30.58 -3.29 -20.73
C MET A 214 -30.76 -2.33 -19.53
N ASP A 215 -31.99 -2.18 -19.03
CA ASP A 215 -32.29 -1.36 -17.85
C ASP A 215 -31.70 -2.00 -16.59
N TYR A 216 -31.75 -3.34 -16.49
CA TYR A 216 -31.15 -4.09 -15.39
C TYR A 216 -29.63 -3.94 -15.34
N ILE A 217 -28.96 -3.97 -16.51
CA ILE A 217 -27.52 -3.75 -16.60
C ILE A 217 -27.17 -2.31 -16.17
N ASN A 218 -27.90 -1.32 -16.66
CA ASN A 218 -27.67 0.08 -16.28
C ASN A 218 -27.86 0.29 -14.76
N PHE A 219 -28.90 -0.32 -14.18
CA PHE A 219 -29.16 -0.30 -12.75
C PHE A 219 -28.01 -0.88 -11.94
N ILE A 220 -27.51 -2.07 -12.31
CA ILE A 220 -26.35 -2.70 -11.66
C ILE A 220 -25.12 -1.79 -11.71
N LEU A 221 -24.88 -1.14 -12.86
CA LEU A 221 -23.74 -0.26 -13.02
C LEU A 221 -23.83 1.00 -12.15
N GLN A 222 -25.02 1.59 -12.03
CA GLN A 222 -25.23 2.75 -11.16
C GLN A 222 -25.12 2.39 -9.67
N MET A 223 -25.48 1.14 -9.30
CA MET A 223 -25.27 0.61 -7.94
C MET A 223 -23.79 0.41 -7.56
N PHE A 224 -22.86 0.43 -8.53
CA PHE A 224 -21.43 0.25 -8.25
C PHE A 224 -20.87 1.35 -7.33
N VAL A 225 -21.24 2.60 -7.56
CA VAL A 225 -20.74 3.75 -6.78
C VAL A 225 -21.18 3.67 -5.30
N PRO A 226 -22.48 3.53 -4.96
CA PRO A 226 -22.89 3.42 -3.57
C PRO A 226 -22.31 2.18 -2.87
N LEU A 227 -22.21 1.04 -3.57
CA LEU A 227 -21.57 -0.16 -3.03
C LEU A 227 -20.08 0.05 -2.75
N ALA A 228 -19.36 0.77 -3.64
CA ALA A 228 -17.95 1.08 -3.45
C ALA A 228 -17.73 2.01 -2.24
N VAL A 229 -18.57 3.05 -2.08
CA VAL A 229 -18.52 3.96 -0.90
C VAL A 229 -18.78 3.17 0.38
N LEU A 230 -19.80 2.30 0.40
CA LEU A 230 -20.14 1.49 1.56
C LEU A 230 -19.01 0.50 1.90
N TYR A 231 -18.49 -0.21 0.91
CA TYR A 231 -17.40 -1.17 1.09
C TYR A 231 -16.12 -0.48 1.60
N ALA A 232 -15.73 0.65 1.02
CA ALA A 232 -14.54 1.40 1.44
C ALA A 232 -14.69 1.95 2.86
N THR A 233 -15.88 2.44 3.23
CA THR A 233 -16.18 2.87 4.60
C THR A 233 -16.07 1.69 5.58
N TYR A 234 -16.65 0.54 5.22
CA TYR A 234 -16.58 -0.69 6.01
C TYR A 234 -15.13 -1.15 6.21
N GLU A 235 -14.32 -1.20 5.16
CA GLU A 235 -12.91 -1.60 5.26
C GLU A 235 -12.12 -0.69 6.21
N ILE A 236 -12.34 0.62 6.15
CA ILE A 236 -11.65 1.57 7.02
C ILE A 236 -12.03 1.37 8.48
N VAL A 237 -13.33 1.20 8.77
CA VAL A 237 -13.80 0.89 10.12
C VAL A 237 -13.20 -0.42 10.60
N GLN A 238 -13.19 -1.46 9.76
CA GLN A 238 -12.59 -2.75 10.09
C GLN A 238 -11.08 -2.60 10.38
N LEU A 239 -10.33 -1.88 9.56
CA LEU A 239 -8.90 -1.64 9.74
C LEU A 239 -8.57 -0.87 11.03
N LEU A 240 -9.47 0.00 11.47
CA LEU A 240 -9.29 0.86 12.63
C LEU A 240 -9.60 0.15 13.96
N TYR A 241 -10.47 -0.87 13.94
CA TYR A 241 -10.88 -1.66 15.10
C TYR A 241 -10.33 -3.09 15.11
N ARG A 242 -9.56 -3.50 14.09
CA ARG A 242 -8.90 -4.80 14.09
C ARG A 242 -7.73 -4.77 15.08
N ASP A 243 -7.87 -5.49 16.18
CA ASP A 243 -6.78 -5.73 17.12
C ASP A 243 -5.62 -6.42 16.39
N GLN A 244 -4.44 -5.80 16.43
CA GLN A 244 -3.20 -6.46 16.05
C GLN A 244 -2.84 -7.41 17.19
N PRO A 245 -2.52 -8.70 16.95
CA PRO A 245 -2.03 -9.56 18.00
C PRO A 245 -0.80 -8.88 18.61
N LEU A 246 -0.81 -8.74 19.94
CA LEU A 246 0.28 -8.19 20.73
C LEU A 246 1.53 -9.02 20.44
N ASP A 247 2.39 -8.52 19.57
CA ASP A 247 3.79 -8.95 19.57
C ASP A 247 4.37 -8.59 20.93
N ASP A 248 4.98 -9.59 21.53
CA ASP A 248 5.50 -9.64 22.89
C ASP A 248 6.26 -8.34 23.23
N LYS A 249 5.72 -7.58 24.18
CA LYS A 249 6.34 -6.32 24.63
C LYS A 249 7.70 -6.67 25.25
N SER A 250 8.76 -6.44 24.50
CA SER A 250 10.10 -6.31 25.05
C SER A 250 10.09 -5.26 26.17
N ASN A 251 10.50 -5.68 27.35
CA ASN A 251 10.59 -4.86 28.55
C ASN A 251 11.58 -3.70 28.35
N GLY A 252 11.14 -2.48 28.61
CA GLY A 252 11.97 -1.27 28.74
C GLY A 252 11.32 -0.31 29.75
N PRO A 253 12.11 0.42 30.56
CA PRO A 253 11.80 0.68 31.95
C PRO A 253 10.83 1.84 32.17
N GLY A 254 10.17 1.79 33.32
CA GLY A 254 8.95 2.52 33.61
C GLY A 254 9.10 4.03 33.79
N SER A 255 7.97 4.71 33.55
CA SER A 255 7.61 5.96 34.19
C SER A 255 6.28 5.76 34.91
N ARG A 256 6.36 5.71 36.24
CA ARG A 256 5.24 5.96 37.15
C ARG A 256 4.78 7.39 36.95
N ASP A 257 3.47 7.60 36.86
CA ASP A 257 2.71 8.39 37.85
C ASP A 257 1.26 8.61 37.37
N GLN A 258 0.33 7.90 38.02
CA GLN A 258 -1.07 8.29 38.15
C GLN A 258 -1.43 8.18 39.64
N PRO A 259 -2.19 9.13 40.23
CA PRO A 259 -2.80 8.92 41.52
C PRO A 259 -4.13 8.18 41.39
N ALA A 260 -4.34 7.29 42.35
CA ALA A 260 -5.42 6.33 42.50
C ALA A 260 -6.77 6.92 42.87
N VAL A 261 -7.87 6.27 42.44
CA VAL A 261 -9.13 6.16 43.21
C VAL A 261 -9.87 4.84 42.87
N ALA A 262 -10.39 4.19 43.92
CA ALA A 262 -11.49 3.22 43.99
C ALA A 262 -11.28 1.73 43.61
N ARG A 263 -10.58 1.07 44.54
CA ARG A 263 -10.86 -0.26 45.12
C ARG A 263 -12.36 -0.61 45.21
N ARG A 264 -12.76 -1.77 44.66
CA ARG A 264 -13.88 -2.55 45.23
C ARG A 264 -13.59 -4.06 45.18
N ASN A 265 -13.71 -4.64 46.37
CA ASN A 265 -13.40 -6.00 46.77
C ASN A 265 -14.24 -7.07 46.07
N ARG A 266 -13.63 -8.24 45.81
CA ARG A 266 -14.25 -9.52 46.14
C ARG A 266 -13.18 -10.56 46.54
N SER A 267 -13.06 -10.78 47.84
CA SER A 267 -12.61 -12.02 48.50
C SER A 267 -13.43 -13.22 48.02
N GLY A 268 -13.01 -14.46 47.97
CA GLY A 268 -11.90 -15.22 48.57
C GLY A 268 -12.42 -16.66 48.78
N ILE A 269 -11.52 -17.67 48.83
CA ILE A 269 -11.57 -18.89 49.67
C ILE A 269 -10.49 -19.90 49.17
N ASN A 270 -9.49 -20.09 50.04
CA ASN A 270 -8.74 -21.28 50.51
C ASN A 270 -8.37 -22.44 49.57
N ALA A 271 -7.32 -23.24 49.78
CA ALA A 271 -6.03 -23.20 50.50
C ALA A 271 -5.52 -24.67 50.45
N GLN A 272 -4.29 -24.94 49.99
CA GLN A 272 -3.45 -26.03 50.50
C GLN A 272 -2.00 -25.92 50.00
N GLN A 273 -1.08 -26.39 50.83
CA GLN A 273 0.26 -25.83 51.03
C GLN A 273 1.33 -26.93 50.91
N LEU A 274 2.31 -26.74 49.99
CA LEU A 274 3.73 -27.21 49.93
C LEU A 274 4.07 -28.73 49.95
N PRO A 275 5.31 -29.18 49.57
CA PRO A 275 6.43 -28.50 48.88
C PRO A 275 7.14 -29.29 47.74
N GLY A 276 7.93 -28.57 46.93
CA GLY A 276 9.26 -29.02 46.49
C GLY A 276 9.37 -29.96 45.28
N ASN A 277 9.63 -29.39 44.08
CA ASN A 277 10.59 -29.99 43.13
C ASN A 277 11.03 -29.00 42.04
N GLY A 278 11.94 -28.07 42.37
CA GLY A 278 12.45 -27.04 41.46
C GLY A 278 13.53 -27.51 40.45
N GLY A 279 13.62 -28.81 40.16
CA GLY A 279 14.61 -29.37 39.24
C GLY A 279 14.05 -29.98 37.95
N ILE A 280 12.73 -30.19 37.86
CA ILE A 280 12.14 -31.00 36.77
C ILE A 280 11.48 -30.15 35.67
N GLU A 281 11.14 -28.88 35.94
CA GLU A 281 10.50 -28.02 34.93
C GLU A 281 11.47 -27.43 33.90
N LEU A 282 12.72 -27.13 34.28
CA LEU A 282 13.70 -26.59 33.33
C LEU A 282 14.09 -27.63 32.26
N GLN A 283 14.15 -28.91 32.64
CA GLN A 283 14.49 -29.99 31.72
C GLN A 283 13.30 -30.45 30.86
N ARG A 284 12.07 -30.17 31.31
CA ARG A 284 10.84 -30.39 30.52
C ARG A 284 10.59 -29.22 29.55
N LEU A 285 10.94 -27.98 29.94
CA LEU A 285 10.91 -26.82 29.04
C LEU A 285 11.97 -26.94 27.93
N ILE A 286 13.19 -27.39 28.24
CA ILE A 286 14.21 -27.65 27.22
C ILE A 286 13.79 -28.78 26.26
N ARG A 287 13.09 -29.83 26.76
CA ARG A 287 12.54 -30.89 25.88
C ARG A 287 11.32 -30.48 25.07
N LEU A 288 10.50 -29.56 25.56
CA LEU A 288 9.33 -29.06 24.85
C LEU A 288 9.71 -27.98 23.83
N GLU A 289 10.78 -27.24 24.06
CA GLU A 289 11.37 -26.31 23.10
C GLU A 289 12.08 -27.05 21.94
N ASP A 290 12.72 -28.20 22.23
CA ASP A 290 13.22 -29.11 21.18
C ASP A 290 12.10 -29.82 20.38
N GLN A 291 10.88 -29.95 20.94
CA GLN A 291 9.73 -30.56 20.25
C GLN A 291 8.84 -29.56 19.50
N ALA A 292 9.04 -28.25 19.68
CA ALA A 292 8.22 -27.22 19.05
C ALA A 292 8.83 -26.65 17.75
N ASN A 293 10.06 -27.05 17.36
CA ASN A 293 10.71 -26.57 16.14
C ASN A 293 11.33 -27.70 15.31
N PRO A 294 10.57 -28.36 14.41
CA PRO A 294 11.10 -29.43 13.57
C PRO A 294 12.00 -28.93 12.42
N GLU A 295 12.21 -27.61 12.26
CA GLU A 295 12.96 -27.05 11.12
C GLU A 295 14.47 -26.94 11.33
N ASN A 296 15.00 -27.10 12.56
CA ASN A 296 16.40 -26.80 12.87
C ASN A 296 17.39 -27.99 12.83
N HIS A 297 16.96 -29.18 12.40
CA HIS A 297 17.85 -30.36 12.27
C HIS A 297 18.25 -30.69 10.83
N ARG A 298 17.98 -29.80 9.86
CA ARG A 298 18.12 -30.12 8.42
C ARG A 298 18.97 -29.14 7.61
N GLY A 299 19.96 -28.50 8.25
CA GLY A 299 20.59 -27.28 7.72
C GLY A 299 21.79 -27.44 6.79
N SER A 300 22.70 -28.39 7.01
CA SER A 300 24.01 -28.40 6.32
C SER A 300 24.11 -29.43 5.19
N SER A 301 23.67 -30.67 5.42
CA SER A 301 23.72 -31.74 4.41
C SER A 301 22.87 -31.45 3.16
N ASP A 302 21.71 -30.81 3.34
CA ASP A 302 20.79 -30.53 2.23
C ASP A 302 21.34 -29.39 1.35
N ILE A 303 22.03 -28.40 1.92
CA ILE A 303 22.67 -27.31 1.18
C ILE A 303 23.83 -27.84 0.33
N GLU A 304 24.65 -28.74 0.88
CA GLU A 304 25.77 -29.34 0.16
C GLU A 304 25.29 -30.19 -1.02
N VAL A 305 24.27 -31.03 -0.81
CA VAL A 305 23.65 -31.84 -1.87
C VAL A 305 23.02 -30.96 -2.96
N GLU A 306 22.27 -29.92 -2.59
CA GLU A 306 21.67 -28.99 -3.56
C GLU A 306 22.73 -28.17 -4.32
N SER A 307 23.81 -27.76 -3.65
CA SER A 307 24.94 -27.07 -4.26
C SER A 307 25.61 -27.95 -5.31
N GLN A 308 25.86 -29.21 -4.98
CA GLN A 308 26.47 -30.18 -5.89
C GLN A 308 25.56 -30.45 -7.10
N ALA A 309 24.25 -30.59 -6.89
CA ALA A 309 23.29 -30.76 -7.98
C ALA A 309 23.30 -29.57 -8.96
N ILE A 310 23.37 -28.33 -8.46
CA ILE A 310 23.48 -27.14 -9.33
C ILE A 310 24.76 -27.17 -10.16
N VAL A 311 25.89 -27.51 -9.54
CA VAL A 311 27.19 -27.60 -10.24
C VAL A 311 27.13 -28.66 -11.34
N SER A 312 26.61 -29.86 -11.04
CA SER A 312 26.46 -30.96 -12.00
C SER A 312 25.55 -30.58 -13.18
N ILE A 313 24.38 -29.97 -12.90
CA ILE A 313 23.46 -29.50 -13.94
C ILE A 313 24.15 -28.52 -14.89
N LEU A 314 24.89 -27.55 -14.35
CA LEU A 314 25.54 -26.52 -15.15
C LEU A 314 26.75 -27.04 -15.94
N GLN A 315 27.44 -28.07 -15.42
CA GLN A 315 28.48 -28.78 -16.17
C GLN A 315 27.90 -29.56 -17.35
N LEU A 316 26.79 -30.29 -17.14
CA LEU A 316 26.08 -31.02 -18.20
C LEU A 316 25.61 -30.07 -19.32
N ILE A 317 25.09 -28.90 -18.97
CA ILE A 317 24.64 -27.90 -19.94
C ILE A 317 25.82 -27.20 -20.64
N SER A 318 26.94 -26.96 -19.96
CA SER A 318 28.10 -26.28 -20.55
C SER A 318 28.96 -27.19 -21.42
N GLY A 319 28.91 -28.52 -21.20
CA GLY A 319 29.61 -29.53 -22.00
C GLY A 319 28.89 -29.93 -23.30
N SER A 320 27.62 -29.58 -23.48
CA SER A 320 26.79 -29.98 -24.62
C SER A 320 26.94 -29.05 -25.82
N ASN A 321 28.10 -29.08 -26.49
CA ASN A 321 28.20 -28.73 -27.92
C ASN A 321 27.86 -29.93 -28.82
N ILE A 322 27.54 -31.08 -28.22
CA ILE A 322 27.15 -32.33 -28.87
C ILE A 322 25.74 -32.66 -28.37
N GLU A 323 24.88 -33.09 -29.29
CA GLU A 323 23.51 -33.57 -29.08
C GLU A 323 23.42 -34.41 -27.78
N MET A 324 22.52 -34.03 -26.88
CA MET A 324 22.40 -34.64 -25.55
C MET A 324 22.07 -36.13 -25.71
N THR A 325 22.98 -37.01 -25.29
CA THR A 325 22.75 -38.45 -25.29
C THR A 325 21.64 -38.80 -24.30
N THR A 326 20.96 -39.93 -24.52
CA THR A 326 19.87 -40.40 -23.64
C THR A 326 20.28 -40.51 -22.18
N ASP A 327 21.54 -40.87 -21.92
CA ASP A 327 22.09 -41.04 -20.58
C ASP A 327 22.39 -39.70 -19.89
N ASN A 328 22.76 -38.67 -20.66
CA ASN A 328 22.96 -37.33 -20.11
C ASN A 328 21.61 -36.65 -19.81
N GLU A 329 20.57 -36.95 -20.58
CA GLU A 329 19.22 -36.45 -20.32
C GLU A 329 18.65 -37.05 -19.04
N THR A 330 18.82 -38.36 -18.79
CA THR A 330 18.38 -38.98 -17.54
C THR A 330 19.12 -38.43 -16.32
N ASP A 331 20.44 -38.25 -16.38
CA ASP A 331 21.23 -37.65 -15.29
C ASP A 331 20.84 -36.18 -15.02
N TYR A 332 20.64 -35.38 -16.07
CA TYR A 332 20.14 -34.01 -15.92
C TYR A 332 18.75 -33.96 -15.25
N GLN A 333 17.82 -34.84 -15.65
CA GLN A 333 16.50 -34.90 -15.04
C GLN A 333 16.56 -35.38 -13.57
N ASP A 334 17.45 -36.32 -13.25
CA ASP A 334 17.66 -36.78 -11.88
C ASP A 334 18.17 -35.67 -10.97
N GLN A 335 19.24 -34.98 -11.37
CA GLN A 335 19.79 -33.83 -10.63
C GLN A 335 18.77 -32.70 -10.48
N ARG A 336 17.99 -32.43 -11.53
CA ARG A 336 16.92 -31.42 -11.48
C ARG A 336 15.79 -31.85 -10.55
N SER A 337 15.49 -33.14 -10.47
CA SER A 337 14.49 -33.67 -9.55
C SER A 337 14.95 -33.56 -8.10
N ILE A 338 16.25 -33.71 -7.82
CA ILE A 338 16.85 -33.49 -6.49
C ILE A 338 16.68 -32.01 -6.09
N LEU A 339 16.95 -31.09 -7.02
CA LEU A 339 16.89 -29.65 -6.75
C LEU A 339 15.47 -29.09 -6.61
N LEU A 340 14.50 -29.58 -7.39
CA LEU A 340 13.14 -29.01 -7.49
C LEU A 340 12.05 -29.99 -7.00
N LYS A 341 12.38 -30.94 -6.13
CA LYS A 341 11.40 -31.88 -5.59
C LYS A 341 10.37 -31.13 -4.73
N PRO A 342 9.05 -31.35 -4.93
CA PRO A 342 8.06 -30.83 -4.00
C PRO A 342 8.30 -31.43 -2.60
N LYS A 343 8.59 -30.58 -1.60
CA LYS A 343 8.74 -30.98 -0.20
C LYS A 343 7.41 -30.69 0.53
N GLY A 344 6.82 -31.70 1.18
CA GLY A 344 5.70 -31.54 2.13
C GLY A 344 4.36 -32.23 1.79
N GLU A 345 3.47 -32.31 2.79
CA GLU A 345 2.12 -32.87 2.71
C GLU A 345 1.12 -31.95 1.98
N LYS A 346 -0.08 -32.48 1.66
CA LYS A 346 -1.18 -31.69 1.04
C LYS A 346 -1.68 -30.61 2.01
N ILE A 347 -1.23 -29.37 1.82
CA ILE A 347 -1.72 -28.18 2.54
C ILE A 347 -3.23 -28.03 2.36
N ARG A 348 -3.96 -27.76 3.45
CA ARG A 348 -5.39 -27.46 3.38
C ARG A 348 -5.59 -26.05 2.83
N PHE A 349 -6.66 -25.85 2.04
CA PHE A 349 -6.98 -24.53 1.44
C PHE A 349 -6.98 -23.37 2.45
N LYS A 350 -7.35 -23.63 3.71
CA LYS A 350 -7.35 -22.64 4.80
C LYS A 350 -5.96 -22.13 5.17
N GLU A 351 -4.95 -23.00 5.20
CA GLU A 351 -3.54 -22.62 5.48
C GLU A 351 -2.96 -21.79 4.34
N LEU A 352 -3.30 -22.17 3.11
CA LEU A 352 -2.90 -21.43 1.90
C LEU A 352 -3.50 -20.02 1.88
N LEU A 353 -4.73 -19.85 2.39
CA LEU A 353 -5.37 -18.54 2.51
C LEU A 353 -4.71 -17.64 3.59
N GLU A 354 -4.22 -18.23 4.69
CA GLU A 354 -3.45 -17.51 5.73
C GLU A 354 -2.07 -17.07 5.25
N GLU A 355 -1.45 -17.83 4.35
CA GLU A 355 -0.16 -17.48 3.75
C GLU A 355 -0.27 -16.35 2.72
N ILE A 356 -1.44 -16.22 2.09
CA ILE A 356 -1.78 -15.14 1.13
C ILE A 356 -2.12 -13.81 1.83
N LYS A 357 -2.11 -13.75 3.16
CA LYS A 357 -2.33 -12.51 3.91
C LYS A 357 -1.40 -11.40 3.42
N GLU A 358 -1.93 -10.20 3.22
CA GLU A 358 -1.23 -9.09 2.57
C GLU A 358 0.14 -8.77 3.22
N SER A 359 0.31 -9.04 4.53
CA SER A 359 1.56 -8.86 5.27
C SER A 359 2.69 -9.86 4.90
N LYS A 360 2.37 -11.04 4.36
CA LYS A 360 3.35 -12.07 3.96
C LYS A 360 3.59 -12.11 2.44
N ARG A 361 2.84 -11.30 1.70
CA ARG A 361 2.79 -11.36 0.23
C ARG A 361 4.09 -10.98 -0.46
N GLU A 362 4.69 -9.86 -0.06
CA GLU A 362 5.93 -9.37 -0.66
C GLU A 362 7.12 -10.33 -0.48
N PRO A 363 7.45 -10.81 0.73
CA PRO A 363 8.58 -11.72 0.89
C PRO A 363 8.37 -13.03 0.11
N LEU A 364 7.14 -13.54 0.06
CA LEU A 364 6.77 -14.73 -0.71
C LEU A 364 6.96 -14.50 -2.22
N LEU A 365 6.55 -13.35 -2.75
CA LEU A 365 6.69 -13.03 -4.17
C LEU A 365 8.16 -12.81 -4.58
N ASN A 366 8.97 -12.20 -3.70
CA ASN A 366 10.40 -12.02 -3.93
C ASN A 366 11.14 -13.37 -3.88
N LYS A 367 10.77 -14.26 -2.94
CA LYS A 367 11.31 -15.62 -2.90
C LYS A 367 10.91 -16.45 -4.13
N TRP A 368 9.68 -16.29 -4.60
CA TRP A 368 9.23 -16.90 -5.86
C TRP A 368 10.02 -16.41 -7.08
N LEU A 369 10.36 -15.12 -7.14
CA LEU A 369 11.20 -14.59 -8.21
C LEU A 369 12.60 -15.21 -8.18
N LYS A 370 13.20 -15.35 -6.99
CA LYS A 370 14.48 -16.07 -6.81
C LYS A 370 14.40 -17.49 -7.36
N LEU A 371 13.32 -18.22 -7.04
CA LEU A 371 13.10 -19.59 -7.50
C LEU A 371 12.97 -19.67 -9.03
N LYS A 372 12.21 -18.75 -9.64
CA LYS A 372 12.08 -18.69 -11.10
C LYS A 372 13.41 -18.37 -11.77
N ALA A 373 14.19 -17.45 -11.23
CA ALA A 373 15.50 -17.11 -11.75
C ALA A 373 16.46 -18.31 -11.67
N LEU A 374 16.49 -19.04 -10.54
CA LEU A 374 17.27 -20.27 -10.41
C LEU A 374 16.84 -21.33 -11.42
N THR A 375 15.53 -21.55 -11.56
CA THR A 375 14.97 -22.53 -12.51
C THR A 375 15.34 -22.20 -13.96
N ILE A 376 15.38 -20.91 -14.33
CA ILE A 376 15.79 -20.48 -15.67
C ILE A 376 17.30 -20.73 -15.85
N LEU A 377 18.13 -20.37 -14.87
CA LEU A 377 19.58 -20.54 -14.95
C LEU A 377 20.01 -22.01 -15.02
N THR A 378 19.30 -22.92 -14.36
CA THR A 378 19.54 -24.36 -14.37
C THR A 378 18.79 -25.10 -15.48
N SER A 379 18.08 -24.40 -16.37
CA SER A 379 17.37 -25.03 -17.48
C SER A 379 18.25 -25.20 -18.73
N ASN A 380 18.11 -26.35 -19.39
CA ASN A 380 18.68 -26.61 -20.71
C ASN A 380 17.88 -25.93 -21.84
N THR A 381 17.75 -24.59 -21.80
CA THR A 381 17.05 -23.86 -22.87
C THR A 381 17.98 -23.52 -24.03
N VAL A 382 17.82 -24.23 -25.15
CA VAL A 382 18.62 -24.04 -26.38
C VAL A 382 18.13 -22.84 -27.23
N SER A 383 16.86 -22.44 -27.10
CA SER A 383 16.28 -21.35 -27.91
C SER A 383 16.27 -19.99 -27.20
N THR A 384 16.94 -19.01 -27.80
CA THR A 384 16.97 -17.60 -27.33
C THR A 384 15.57 -16.98 -27.24
N LYS A 385 14.65 -17.34 -28.15
CA LYS A 385 13.25 -16.89 -28.12
C LYS A 385 12.50 -17.44 -26.92
N LYS A 386 12.68 -18.73 -26.62
CA LYS A 386 12.06 -19.40 -25.47
C LYS A 386 12.59 -18.85 -24.15
N LEU A 387 13.90 -18.63 -24.05
CA LEU A 387 14.52 -17.99 -22.89
C LEU A 387 13.96 -16.59 -22.66
N ARG A 388 13.92 -15.75 -23.71
CA ARG A 388 13.34 -14.40 -23.64
C ARG A 388 11.89 -14.42 -23.15
N LEU A 389 11.09 -15.38 -23.64
CA LEU A 389 9.70 -15.53 -23.23
C LEU A 389 9.59 -15.87 -21.74
N HIS A 390 10.40 -16.81 -21.23
CA HIS A 390 10.41 -17.18 -19.81
C HIS A 390 10.80 -16.01 -18.90
N VAL A 391 11.88 -15.29 -19.24
CA VAL A 391 12.33 -14.11 -18.48
C VAL A 391 11.26 -13.03 -18.47
N ARG A 392 10.69 -12.69 -19.64
CA ARG A 392 9.62 -11.69 -19.74
C ARG A 392 8.36 -12.11 -18.99
N SER A 393 7.96 -13.37 -19.07
CA SER A 393 6.78 -13.88 -18.37
C SER A 393 6.96 -13.86 -16.85
N ALA A 394 8.14 -14.23 -16.35
CA ALA A 394 8.45 -14.15 -14.92
C ALA A 394 8.45 -12.70 -14.43
N ALA A 395 9.12 -11.80 -15.17
CA ALA A 395 9.14 -10.37 -14.87
C ALA A 395 7.74 -9.75 -14.88
N GLU A 396 6.93 -10.07 -15.89
CA GLU A 396 5.56 -9.56 -16.01
C GLU A 396 4.67 -10.08 -14.88
N THR A 397 4.74 -11.37 -14.53
CA THR A 397 3.92 -11.93 -13.44
C THR A 397 4.32 -11.32 -12.10
N TRP A 398 5.62 -11.18 -11.83
CA TRP A 398 6.11 -10.49 -10.64
C TRP A 398 5.63 -9.03 -10.60
N ALA A 399 5.82 -8.28 -11.70
CA ALA A 399 5.43 -6.87 -11.79
C ALA A 399 3.92 -6.69 -11.63
N PHE A 400 3.10 -7.54 -12.25
CA PHE A 400 1.64 -7.54 -12.11
C PHE A 400 1.22 -7.65 -10.65
N HIS A 401 1.79 -8.61 -9.91
CA HIS A 401 1.46 -8.78 -8.50
C HIS A 401 2.00 -7.60 -7.66
N GLN A 402 3.23 -7.16 -7.85
CA GLN A 402 3.79 -6.01 -7.12
C GLN A 402 2.93 -4.76 -7.30
N CYS A 403 2.61 -4.41 -8.55
CA CYS A 403 1.78 -3.26 -8.91
C CYS A 403 0.38 -3.33 -8.28
N ARG A 404 -0.29 -4.49 -8.28
CA ARG A 404 -1.66 -4.63 -7.73
C ARG A 404 -1.73 -4.52 -6.20
N GLY A 405 -0.62 -4.71 -5.50
CA GLY A 405 -0.51 -4.49 -4.04
C GLY A 405 0.11 -3.15 -3.67
N SER A 406 0.46 -2.33 -4.65
CA SER A 406 1.30 -1.17 -4.46
C SER A 406 0.52 0.07 -4.02
N PHE A 407 1.21 0.99 -3.36
CA PHE A 407 0.67 2.31 -3.03
C PHE A 407 0.23 3.08 -4.29
N VAL A 408 1.00 2.99 -5.37
CA VAL A 408 0.67 3.61 -6.67
C VAL A 408 -0.68 3.13 -7.21
N TRP A 409 -1.04 1.85 -7.04
CA TRP A 409 -2.37 1.37 -7.43
C TRP A 409 -3.51 2.02 -6.63
N ARG A 410 -3.29 2.28 -5.34
CA ARG A 410 -4.25 3.02 -4.50
C ARG A 410 -4.38 4.47 -4.98
N LEU A 411 -3.27 5.09 -5.37
CA LEU A 411 -3.25 6.42 -5.95
C LEU A 411 -4.02 6.49 -7.28
N CYS A 412 -3.96 5.44 -8.11
CA CYS A 412 -4.76 5.35 -9.34
C CYS A 412 -6.27 5.27 -9.04
N TRP A 413 -6.70 4.56 -8.00
CA TRP A 413 -8.10 4.54 -7.57
C TRP A 413 -8.56 5.91 -7.04
N LEU A 414 -7.72 6.56 -6.23
CA LEU A 414 -7.97 7.91 -5.75
C LEU A 414 -8.10 8.91 -6.93
N TRP A 415 -7.23 8.77 -7.94
CA TRP A 415 -7.30 9.53 -9.19
C TRP A 415 -8.61 9.26 -9.95
N SER A 416 -9.01 8.01 -10.09
CA SER A 416 -10.26 7.64 -10.76
C SER A 416 -11.48 8.33 -10.16
N GLY A 417 -11.61 8.29 -8.83
CA GLY A 417 -12.73 8.96 -8.15
C GLY A 417 -12.63 10.49 -8.19
N ASN A 418 -11.42 11.05 -8.24
CA ASN A 418 -11.22 12.48 -8.52
C ASN A 418 -11.71 12.84 -9.93
N VAL A 419 -11.31 12.10 -10.95
CA VAL A 419 -11.77 12.31 -12.33
C VAL A 419 -13.29 12.20 -12.40
N TYR A 420 -13.88 11.16 -11.79
CA TYR A 420 -15.32 11.02 -11.71
C TYR A 420 -15.99 12.24 -11.08
N GLY A 421 -15.61 12.61 -9.85
CA GLY A 421 -16.22 13.74 -9.15
C GLY A 421 -16.05 15.07 -9.87
N ILE A 422 -14.86 15.36 -10.41
CA ILE A 422 -14.57 16.58 -11.17
C ILE A 422 -15.44 16.63 -12.43
N VAL A 423 -15.44 15.57 -13.24
CA VAL A 423 -16.21 15.52 -14.49
C VAL A 423 -17.70 15.63 -14.18
N THR A 424 -18.22 14.91 -13.18
CA THR A 424 -19.63 14.99 -12.78
C THR A 424 -20.04 16.38 -12.30
N ILE A 425 -19.18 17.11 -11.58
CA ILE A 425 -19.44 18.52 -11.21
C ILE A 425 -19.58 19.38 -12.47
N PHE A 426 -18.65 19.28 -13.41
CA PHE A 426 -18.68 20.09 -14.63
C PHE A 426 -19.82 19.72 -15.56
N THR A 427 -20.13 18.43 -15.73
CA THR A 427 -21.27 17.99 -16.55
C THR A 427 -22.59 18.42 -15.92
N SER A 428 -22.75 18.28 -14.60
CA SER A 428 -23.95 18.75 -13.89
C SER A 428 -24.11 20.26 -14.02
N ARG A 429 -23.02 21.03 -13.91
CA ARG A 429 -23.05 22.48 -14.09
C ARG A 429 -23.40 22.94 -15.50
N ALA A 430 -23.07 22.15 -16.52
CA ALA A 430 -23.37 22.47 -17.91
C ALA A 430 -24.86 22.33 -18.26
N VAL A 431 -25.62 21.54 -17.48
CA VAL A 431 -27.06 21.32 -17.68
C VAL A 431 -27.85 22.35 -16.87
N THR A 432 -28.20 23.48 -17.49
CA THR A 432 -28.93 24.58 -16.85
C THR A 432 -30.39 24.69 -17.30
N THR A 433 -30.98 23.61 -17.82
CA THR A 433 -32.33 23.61 -18.40
C THR A 433 -33.37 24.14 -17.40
N GLY A 434 -34.09 25.20 -17.78
CA GLY A 434 -35.16 25.82 -16.99
C GLY A 434 -34.71 26.62 -15.77
N MET A 435 -33.40 26.82 -15.59
CA MET A 435 -32.84 27.57 -14.47
C MET A 435 -32.76 29.07 -14.77
N SER A 436 -32.99 29.90 -13.76
CA SER A 436 -33.06 31.36 -13.82
C SER A 436 -31.95 32.00 -12.98
N GLY A 437 -31.50 33.20 -13.38
CA GLY A 437 -30.46 33.95 -12.67
C GLY A 437 -29.03 33.61 -13.10
N ASN A 438 -28.05 34.11 -12.33
CA ASN A 438 -26.63 33.95 -12.65
C ASN A 438 -26.01 32.77 -11.87
N PRO A 439 -25.63 31.65 -12.53
CA PRO A 439 -25.03 30.50 -11.85
C PRO A 439 -23.64 30.78 -11.24
N ASN A 440 -23.01 31.91 -11.60
CA ASN A 440 -21.69 32.31 -11.11
C ASN A 440 -21.77 33.37 -9.99
N GLN A 441 -22.96 33.64 -9.47
CA GLN A 441 -23.12 34.54 -8.33
C GLN A 441 -22.49 33.92 -7.07
N MET A 442 -21.67 34.71 -6.36
CA MET A 442 -21.13 34.32 -5.05
C MET A 442 -22.04 34.83 -3.94
N GLY A 443 -22.55 33.89 -3.14
CA GLY A 443 -23.23 34.13 -1.86
C GLY A 443 -22.24 34.12 -0.68
N PHE A 444 -22.68 34.64 0.47
CA PHE A 444 -21.87 34.67 1.69
C PHE A 444 -21.47 33.26 2.16
N GLY A 445 -22.36 32.26 1.99
CA GLY A 445 -22.11 30.87 2.39
C GLY A 445 -20.89 30.24 1.70
N GLN A 446 -20.48 30.77 0.55
CA GLN A 446 -19.37 30.24 -0.25
C GLN A 446 -17.98 30.70 0.24
N VAL A 447 -17.89 31.75 1.06
CA VAL A 447 -16.60 32.29 1.54
C VAL A 447 -16.00 31.44 2.65
N VAL A 448 -16.86 30.86 3.49
CA VAL A 448 -16.45 30.00 4.61
C VAL A 448 -15.60 28.81 4.14
N PRO A 449 -16.06 27.93 3.21
CA PRO A 449 -15.27 26.77 2.80
C PRO A 449 -13.96 27.15 2.10
N LEU A 450 -13.90 28.31 1.42
CA LEU A 450 -12.66 28.82 0.85
C LEU A 450 -11.66 29.25 1.92
N THR A 451 -12.12 29.90 2.99
CA THR A 451 -11.26 30.33 4.10
C THR A 451 -10.70 29.13 4.87
N LEU A 452 -11.49 28.06 4.98
CA LEU A 452 -11.07 26.82 5.65
C LEU A 452 -9.89 26.12 4.94
N LEU A 453 -9.61 26.42 3.67
CA LEU A 453 -8.42 25.91 2.95
C LEU A 453 -7.09 26.29 3.61
N ALA A 454 -7.06 27.30 4.48
CA ALA A 454 -5.87 27.66 5.23
C ALA A 454 -5.58 26.71 6.41
N LEU A 455 -6.58 26.00 6.95
CA LEU A 455 -6.42 25.16 8.14
C LEU A 455 -5.38 24.04 7.98
N PRO A 456 -5.34 23.30 6.85
CA PRO A 456 -4.31 22.27 6.67
C PRO A 456 -2.90 22.84 6.66
N ILE A 457 -2.72 24.05 6.12
CA ILE A 457 -1.41 24.74 6.09
C ILE A 457 -0.98 25.06 7.52
N PHE A 458 -1.87 25.62 8.34
CA PHE A 458 -1.56 25.88 9.75
C PHE A 458 -1.24 24.61 10.54
N ALA A 459 -1.99 23.52 10.32
CA ALA A 459 -1.72 22.24 10.96
C ALA A 459 -0.35 21.65 10.58
N ALA A 460 0.09 21.83 9.33
CA ALA A 460 1.42 21.43 8.90
C ALA A 460 2.53 22.27 9.55
N MET A 461 2.33 23.59 9.62
CA MET A 461 3.26 24.51 10.27
C MET A 461 3.42 24.23 11.76
N GLU A 462 2.32 23.97 12.46
CA GLU A 462 2.30 23.60 13.89
C GLU A 462 3.00 22.27 14.12
N SER A 463 2.67 21.24 13.33
CA SER A 463 3.32 19.92 13.39
C SER A 463 4.83 19.98 13.19
N HIS A 464 5.30 20.84 12.29
CA HIS A 464 6.73 21.07 12.07
C HIS A 464 7.38 21.82 13.25
N ALA A 465 6.71 22.84 13.80
CA ALA A 465 7.20 23.56 14.97
C ALA A 465 7.32 22.65 16.21
N ASP A 466 6.30 21.82 16.47
CA ASP A 466 6.28 20.84 17.56
C ASP A 466 7.38 19.79 17.43
N TYR A 467 7.57 19.26 16.21
CA TYR A 467 8.63 18.30 15.94
C TYR A 467 10.01 18.89 16.24
N LYS A 468 10.26 20.13 15.80
CA LYS A 468 11.52 20.85 16.07
C LYS A 468 11.72 21.12 17.57
N GLN A 469 10.66 21.40 18.31
CA GLN A 469 10.71 21.55 19.76
C GLN A 469 11.07 20.23 20.46
N LYS A 470 10.50 19.11 20.01
CA LYS A 470 10.78 17.77 20.53
C LYS A 470 12.23 17.32 20.25
N LEU A 471 12.77 17.64 19.07
CA LEU A 471 14.19 17.40 18.78
C LEU A 471 15.10 18.17 19.73
N LYS A 472 14.82 19.46 19.95
CA LYS A 472 15.58 20.29 20.90
C LYS A 472 15.52 19.77 22.33
N SER A 473 14.40 19.19 22.77
CA SER A 473 14.31 18.61 24.12
C SER A 473 15.08 17.30 24.25
N MET A 474 15.07 16.45 23.22
CA MET A 474 15.87 15.22 23.18
C MET A 474 17.37 15.52 23.14
N GLU A 475 17.80 16.52 22.38
CA GLU A 475 19.19 16.97 22.36
C GLU A 475 19.65 17.46 23.74
N LYS A 476 18.82 18.27 24.41
CA LYS A 476 19.09 18.72 25.79
C LYS A 476 19.15 17.56 26.80
N ALA A 477 18.29 16.55 26.65
CA ALA A 477 18.30 15.36 27.51
C ALA A 477 19.56 14.51 27.31
N ASN A 478 20.01 14.32 26.07
CA ASN A 478 21.24 13.58 25.77
C ASN A 478 22.50 14.30 26.26
N VAL A 479 22.55 15.64 26.18
CA VAL A 479 23.66 16.44 26.73
C VAL A 479 23.68 16.40 28.27
N GLY A 480 22.51 16.34 28.91
CA GLY A 480 22.41 16.16 30.37
C GLY A 480 22.84 14.78 30.87
N GLN A 481 22.78 13.75 30.01
CA GLN A 481 23.08 12.36 30.36
C GLN A 481 24.52 11.94 30.00
N ALA A 482 25.25 12.77 29.24
CA ALA A 482 26.68 12.60 28.96
C ALA A 482 27.60 13.03 30.13
N ASN A 483 27.03 13.44 31.27
CA ASN A 483 27.77 13.79 32.47
C ASN A 483 27.29 13.03 33.72
N PRO A 484 27.61 11.72 33.87
CA PRO A 484 27.74 11.08 35.16
C PRO A 484 29.20 10.69 35.39
N GLU A 485 29.74 11.20 36.50
CA GLU A 485 31.04 10.85 37.05
C GLU A 485 31.22 9.32 37.14
N ILE A 486 32.36 8.85 36.66
CA ILE A 486 32.78 7.43 36.70
C ILE A 486 33.26 7.11 38.12
N PRO A 487 32.70 6.11 38.82
CA PRO A 487 33.41 5.43 39.89
C PRO A 487 34.06 4.17 39.31
N VAL A 488 35.38 4.19 39.33
CA VAL A 488 36.26 3.04 39.09
C VAL A 488 35.94 1.94 40.11
N THR A 489 35.55 0.75 39.66
CA THR A 489 35.79 -0.48 40.45
C THR A 489 35.93 -1.74 39.58
N ARG A 490 37.19 -2.16 39.46
CA ARG A 490 37.75 -3.51 39.63
C ARG A 490 37.08 -4.70 38.92
N SER A 491 37.81 -5.17 37.91
CA SER A 491 37.74 -6.49 37.26
C SER A 491 37.68 -7.67 38.23
N THR A 492 36.77 -8.62 37.97
CA THR A 492 36.91 -10.01 38.43
C THR A 492 36.83 -10.93 37.22
N GLN A 493 37.96 -11.55 36.91
CA GLN A 493 38.17 -12.51 35.83
C GLN A 493 37.72 -13.88 36.33
N SER A 494 36.60 -14.41 35.85
CA SER A 494 36.19 -15.80 36.08
C SER A 494 36.56 -16.67 34.87
N GLN A 495 37.59 -17.46 35.12
CA GLN A 495 38.14 -18.56 34.34
C GLN A 495 37.08 -19.62 34.00
N TRP A 496 36.83 -19.84 32.70
CA TRP A 496 36.11 -21.02 32.21
C TRP A 496 37.07 -21.89 31.40
N ARG A 497 37.45 -23.02 32.00
CA ARG A 497 38.15 -24.14 31.36
C ARG A 497 37.08 -25.17 31.02
N GLY A 498 36.86 -25.42 29.73
CA GLY A 498 36.02 -26.51 29.21
C GLY A 498 36.28 -26.68 27.71
N GLN A 499 36.83 -27.84 27.32
CA GLN A 499 37.07 -28.22 25.92
C GLN A 499 35.80 -28.77 25.27
N SER A 500 35.51 -28.27 24.04
CA SER A 500 34.73 -28.84 22.90
C SER A 500 33.22 -29.13 23.08
N PRO A 501 32.35 -28.51 22.26
CA PRO A 501 32.08 -28.99 20.89
C PRO A 501 32.10 -27.89 19.79
N ALA A 502 32.86 -26.81 20.00
CA ALA A 502 32.85 -25.65 19.08
C ALA A 502 33.67 -25.82 17.78
N GLN A 503 34.41 -26.91 17.61
CA GLN A 503 35.30 -27.10 16.44
C GLN A 503 34.59 -27.77 15.24
N ARG A 504 33.53 -28.57 15.48
CA ARG A 504 32.84 -29.33 14.42
C ARG A 504 31.81 -28.49 13.66
N GLN A 505 31.15 -27.55 14.35
CA GLN A 505 30.22 -26.60 13.72
C GLN A 505 30.93 -25.53 12.90
N ARG A 506 32.15 -25.14 13.28
CA ARG A 506 32.93 -24.14 12.54
C ARG A 506 33.41 -24.67 11.18
N GLY A 507 33.81 -25.94 11.09
CA GLY A 507 34.19 -26.57 9.82
C GLY A 507 33.02 -26.79 8.85
N ALA A 508 31.84 -27.17 9.35
CA ALA A 508 30.63 -27.33 8.51
C ALA A 508 30.13 -25.98 7.96
N ALA A 509 30.09 -24.94 8.79
CA ALA A 509 29.70 -23.60 8.35
C ALA A 509 30.69 -22.97 7.33
N GLU A 510 31.98 -23.29 7.45
CA GLU A 510 33.02 -22.81 6.53
C GLU A 510 32.98 -23.55 5.18
N MET A 511 32.66 -24.84 5.18
CA MET A 511 32.39 -25.63 3.97
C MET A 511 31.11 -25.16 3.25
N ASP A 512 30.02 -24.93 3.98
CA ASP A 512 28.76 -24.43 3.42
C ASP A 512 28.94 -23.03 2.80
N LEU A 513 29.77 -22.18 3.40
CA LEU A 513 30.07 -20.86 2.84
C LEU A 513 30.86 -20.94 1.53
N ALA A 514 31.83 -21.86 1.44
CA ALA A 514 32.61 -22.07 0.23
C ALA A 514 31.76 -22.65 -0.91
N SER A 515 30.85 -23.57 -0.62
CA SER A 515 29.92 -24.15 -1.60
C SER A 515 28.95 -23.09 -2.13
N ILE A 516 28.35 -22.27 -1.26
CA ILE A 516 27.45 -21.17 -1.64
C ILE A 516 28.18 -20.16 -2.56
N LYS A 517 29.39 -19.75 -2.20
CA LYS A 517 30.17 -18.80 -3.02
C LYS A 517 30.52 -19.37 -4.39
N THR A 518 30.85 -20.65 -4.45
CA THR A 518 31.12 -21.37 -5.70
C THR A 518 29.87 -21.38 -6.60
N VAL A 519 28.70 -21.70 -6.03
CA VAL A 519 27.43 -21.68 -6.75
C VAL A 519 27.10 -20.27 -7.26
N GLN A 520 27.28 -19.23 -6.44
CA GLN A 520 27.07 -17.83 -6.87
C GLN A 520 27.91 -17.45 -8.08
N GLU A 521 29.22 -17.74 -8.08
CA GLU A 521 30.10 -17.40 -9.20
C GLU A 521 29.75 -18.19 -10.48
N ILE A 522 29.37 -19.47 -10.35
CA ILE A 522 28.94 -20.27 -11.51
C ILE A 522 27.63 -19.73 -12.08
N LEU A 523 26.65 -19.39 -11.23
CA LEU A 523 25.37 -18.80 -11.67
C LEU A 523 25.58 -17.41 -12.32
N LYS A 524 26.51 -16.61 -11.78
CA LYS A 524 26.89 -15.32 -12.34
C LYS A 524 27.49 -15.47 -13.72
N LYS A 525 28.42 -16.41 -13.91
CA LYS A 525 28.98 -16.72 -15.23
C LYS A 525 27.88 -17.16 -16.19
N ARG A 526 27.05 -18.12 -15.78
CA ARG A 526 25.92 -18.61 -16.59
C ARG A 526 24.97 -17.51 -17.03
N SER A 527 24.63 -16.57 -16.13
CA SER A 527 23.74 -15.44 -16.42
C SER A 527 24.29 -14.53 -17.54
N LYS A 528 25.62 -14.35 -17.57
CA LYS A 528 26.31 -13.60 -18.64
C LYS A 528 26.31 -14.37 -19.94
N ASP A 529 26.60 -15.67 -19.89
CA ASP A 529 26.68 -16.55 -21.06
C ASP A 529 25.33 -16.62 -21.80
N ILE A 530 24.21 -16.64 -21.07
CA ILE A 530 22.86 -16.63 -21.67
C ILE A 530 22.36 -15.23 -22.08
N GLY A 531 23.14 -14.17 -21.82
CA GLY A 531 22.81 -12.79 -22.18
C GLY A 531 21.81 -12.07 -21.25
N TYR A 532 21.58 -12.59 -20.04
CA TYR A 532 20.68 -12.00 -19.03
C TYR A 532 21.37 -11.89 -17.67
N PRO A 533 22.32 -10.94 -17.49
CA PRO A 533 23.05 -10.77 -16.23
C PRO A 533 22.13 -10.42 -15.04
N GLU A 534 20.96 -9.85 -15.31
CA GLU A 534 19.93 -9.54 -14.30
C GLU A 534 19.36 -10.79 -13.61
N LEU A 535 19.44 -12.00 -14.22
CA LEU A 535 18.97 -13.21 -13.56
C LEU A 535 19.80 -13.57 -12.32
N HIS A 536 21.08 -13.20 -12.31
CA HIS A 536 21.92 -13.37 -11.13
C HIS A 536 21.43 -12.48 -9.98
N SER A 537 21.15 -11.20 -10.26
CA SER A 537 20.63 -10.28 -9.24
C SER A 537 19.25 -10.70 -8.73
N TRP A 538 18.42 -11.33 -9.58
CA TRP A 538 17.16 -11.91 -9.14
C TRP A 538 17.34 -13.07 -8.17
N VAL A 539 18.29 -13.98 -8.42
CA VAL A 539 18.55 -15.14 -7.53
C VAL A 539 19.12 -14.70 -6.19
N THR A 540 20.11 -13.79 -6.19
CA THR A 540 20.69 -13.32 -4.93
C THR A 540 19.71 -12.41 -4.18
N GLY A 541 18.83 -11.71 -4.91
CA GLY A 541 17.93 -10.69 -4.37
C GLY A 541 18.62 -9.34 -4.19
N ASP A 542 19.84 -9.18 -4.70
CA ASP A 542 20.58 -7.93 -4.66
C ASP A 542 20.04 -6.97 -5.74
N ASP A 543 19.75 -5.72 -5.36
CA ASP A 543 19.39 -4.63 -6.27
C ASP A 543 18.38 -4.99 -7.39
N LEU A 544 17.21 -5.51 -7.00
CA LEU A 544 16.06 -5.73 -7.90
C LEU A 544 15.65 -4.45 -8.65
N THR A 545 15.99 -3.27 -8.11
CA THR A 545 15.58 -1.97 -8.66
C THR A 545 16.29 -1.59 -9.94
N SER A 546 17.47 -2.16 -10.21
CA SER A 546 18.24 -1.90 -11.44
C SER A 546 17.89 -2.84 -12.60
N ALA A 547 17.21 -3.96 -12.35
CA ALA A 547 16.88 -4.96 -13.36
C ALA A 547 15.98 -4.39 -14.50
N PRO A 548 16.46 -4.31 -15.75
CA PRO A 548 15.72 -3.67 -16.84
C PRO A 548 14.39 -4.34 -17.18
N SER A 549 14.29 -5.68 -17.15
CA SER A 549 13.03 -6.33 -17.51
C SER A 549 11.95 -6.19 -16.42
N LEU A 550 12.34 -6.20 -15.14
CA LEU A 550 11.44 -5.88 -14.02
C LEU A 550 10.96 -4.43 -14.10
N ARG A 551 11.87 -3.48 -14.35
CA ARG A 551 11.55 -2.05 -14.51
C ARG A 551 10.54 -1.81 -15.62
N MET A 552 10.76 -2.43 -16.77
CA MET A 552 9.85 -2.33 -17.91
C MET A 552 8.47 -2.90 -17.55
N GLY A 553 8.42 -4.09 -16.94
CA GLY A 553 7.15 -4.70 -16.51
C GLY A 553 6.37 -3.80 -15.55
N VAL A 554 7.04 -3.28 -14.53
CA VAL A 554 6.43 -2.37 -13.54
C VAL A 554 5.92 -1.10 -14.19
N ALA A 555 6.71 -0.46 -15.07
CA ALA A 555 6.32 0.76 -15.78
C ALA A 555 5.09 0.53 -16.68
N VAL A 556 5.07 -0.57 -17.45
CA VAL A 556 3.93 -0.92 -18.31
C VAL A 556 2.68 -1.14 -17.49
N HIS A 557 2.75 -1.92 -16.39
CA HIS A 557 1.58 -2.14 -15.54
C HIS A 557 1.11 -0.85 -14.86
N ALA A 558 2.02 -0.01 -14.38
CA ALA A 558 1.66 1.30 -13.82
C ALA A 558 0.92 2.18 -14.84
N ALA A 559 1.41 2.24 -16.08
CA ALA A 559 0.76 3.00 -17.14
C ALA A 559 -0.63 2.43 -17.50
N VAL A 560 -0.75 1.11 -17.67
CA VAL A 560 -2.02 0.44 -17.96
C VAL A 560 -3.03 0.69 -16.84
N MET A 561 -2.61 0.57 -15.58
CA MET A 561 -3.43 0.85 -14.41
C MET A 561 -3.94 2.30 -14.38
N PHE A 562 -3.05 3.26 -14.67
CA PHE A 562 -3.41 4.67 -14.75
C PHE A 562 -4.44 4.94 -15.85
N ILE A 563 -4.24 4.39 -17.05
CA ILE A 563 -5.15 4.54 -18.19
C ILE A 563 -6.53 3.93 -17.86
N ILE A 564 -6.58 2.68 -17.38
CA ILE A 564 -7.84 2.01 -17.01
C ILE A 564 -8.57 2.82 -15.95
N SER A 565 -7.88 3.29 -14.91
CA SER A 565 -8.49 4.07 -13.83
C SER A 565 -9.03 5.42 -14.30
N THR A 566 -8.33 6.10 -15.21
CA THR A 566 -8.76 7.37 -15.80
C THR A 566 -9.99 7.17 -16.68
N LEU A 567 -9.95 6.16 -17.56
CA LEU A 567 -11.06 5.81 -18.43
C LEU A 567 -12.29 5.41 -17.61
N LEU A 568 -12.12 4.66 -16.52
CA LEU A 568 -13.22 4.27 -15.63
C LEU A 568 -13.88 5.50 -15.03
N GLY A 569 -13.11 6.43 -14.45
CA GLY A 569 -13.65 7.65 -13.86
C GLY A 569 -14.43 8.49 -14.88
N PHE A 570 -13.86 8.67 -16.08
CA PHE A 570 -14.50 9.41 -17.16
C PHE A 570 -15.78 8.73 -17.67
N SER A 571 -15.72 7.42 -17.97
CA SER A 571 -16.87 6.67 -18.49
C SER A 571 -18.01 6.59 -17.47
N MET A 572 -17.71 6.45 -16.18
CA MET A 572 -18.71 6.51 -15.11
C MET A 572 -19.39 7.88 -15.03
N ALA A 573 -18.64 8.97 -15.21
CA ALA A 573 -19.18 10.33 -15.15
C ALA A 573 -20.11 10.67 -16.34
N TYR A 574 -19.79 10.17 -17.54
CA TYR A 574 -20.63 10.32 -18.74
C TYR A 574 -21.71 9.25 -18.89
N GLY A 575 -21.75 8.23 -18.01
CA GLY A 575 -22.71 7.14 -18.09
C GLY A 575 -22.53 6.25 -19.34
N VAL A 576 -21.30 6.11 -19.87
CA VAL A 576 -21.05 5.32 -21.09
C VAL A 576 -21.04 3.82 -20.79
N VAL A 577 -22.23 3.23 -20.72
CA VAL A 577 -22.50 1.84 -20.30
C VAL A 577 -21.54 0.83 -20.95
N SER A 578 -21.36 0.86 -22.28
CA SER A 578 -20.52 -0.12 -22.99
C SER A 578 -19.05 -0.09 -22.57
N ILE A 579 -18.48 1.10 -22.35
CA ILE A 579 -17.10 1.24 -21.89
C ILE A 579 -16.98 0.82 -20.44
N ILE A 580 -17.94 1.21 -19.58
CA ILE A 580 -17.98 0.80 -18.17
C ILE A 580 -17.97 -0.73 -18.06
N ILE A 581 -18.85 -1.43 -18.78
CA ILE A 581 -18.92 -2.90 -18.77
C ILE A 581 -17.59 -3.49 -19.20
N THR A 582 -17.01 -2.99 -20.29
CA THR A 582 -15.72 -3.48 -20.81
C THR A 582 -14.61 -3.33 -19.77
N LEU A 583 -14.55 -2.19 -19.08
CA LEU A 583 -13.57 -1.92 -18.03
C LEU A 583 -13.81 -2.76 -16.77
N LEU A 584 -15.07 -2.97 -16.37
CA LEU A 584 -15.40 -3.83 -15.22
C LEU A 584 -15.08 -5.29 -15.50
N VAL A 585 -15.37 -5.79 -16.70
CA VAL A 585 -14.97 -7.15 -17.14
C VAL A 585 -13.45 -7.26 -17.13
N LEU A 586 -12.73 -6.26 -17.64
CA LEU A 586 -11.28 -6.24 -17.59
C LEU A 586 -10.75 -6.26 -16.14
N LEU A 587 -11.31 -5.45 -15.25
CA LEU A 587 -10.94 -5.44 -13.82
C LEU A 587 -11.24 -6.77 -13.13
N PHE A 588 -12.36 -7.40 -13.47
CA PHE A 588 -12.73 -8.72 -12.97
C PHE A 588 -11.73 -9.79 -13.44
N VAL A 589 -11.37 -9.81 -14.73
CA VAL A 589 -10.34 -10.71 -15.27
C VAL A 589 -8.99 -10.48 -14.57
N LEU A 590 -8.61 -9.23 -14.33
CA LEU A 590 -7.39 -8.90 -13.57
C LEU A 590 -7.50 -9.29 -12.09
N ALA A 591 -8.70 -9.30 -11.49
CA ALA A 591 -8.91 -9.77 -10.12
C ALA A 591 -8.83 -11.31 -10.05
N ALA A 592 -9.47 -12.00 -10.99
CA ALA A 592 -9.40 -13.45 -11.13
C ALA A 592 -7.96 -13.91 -11.37
N ARG A 593 -7.22 -13.26 -12.28
CA ARG A 593 -5.80 -13.51 -12.51
C ARG A 593 -4.98 -13.32 -11.23
N ARG A 594 -5.23 -12.26 -10.48
CA ARG A 594 -4.56 -12.01 -9.18
C ARG A 594 -4.84 -13.15 -8.21
N LEU A 595 -6.09 -13.58 -8.07
CA LEU A 595 -6.47 -14.65 -7.15
C LEU A 595 -5.83 -15.98 -7.54
N ILE A 596 -5.96 -16.38 -8.81
CA ILE A 596 -5.38 -17.62 -9.35
C ILE A 596 -3.86 -17.61 -9.16
N GLY A 597 -3.18 -16.52 -9.53
CA GLY A 597 -1.73 -16.40 -9.37
C GLY A 597 -1.27 -16.49 -7.91
N LEU A 598 -1.98 -15.83 -6.99
CA LEU A 598 -1.67 -15.91 -5.56
C LEU A 598 -1.91 -17.31 -4.97
N LEU A 599 -2.84 -18.09 -5.53
CA LEU A 599 -3.03 -19.49 -5.15
C LEU A 599 -1.94 -20.40 -5.74
N SER A 600 -1.45 -20.10 -6.94
CA SER A 600 -0.42 -20.90 -7.63
C SER A 600 0.98 -20.69 -7.07
N ILE A 601 1.34 -19.48 -6.61
CA ILE A 601 2.69 -19.20 -6.12
C ILE A 601 3.08 -20.09 -4.93
N PRO A 602 2.29 -20.21 -3.84
CA PRO A 602 2.62 -21.10 -2.72
C PRO A 602 2.76 -22.57 -3.12
N LEU A 603 2.01 -23.02 -4.13
CA LEU A 603 2.12 -24.38 -4.66
C LEU A 603 3.47 -24.60 -5.36
N GLU A 604 3.93 -23.64 -6.17
CA GLU A 604 5.25 -23.70 -6.79
C GLU A 604 6.38 -23.59 -5.76
N MET A 605 6.19 -22.80 -4.71
CA MET A 605 7.17 -22.63 -3.63
C MET A 605 7.46 -23.92 -2.85
N ARG A 606 6.65 -24.98 -2.98
CA ARG A 606 6.96 -26.30 -2.40
C ARG A 606 8.19 -26.97 -3.01
N ALA A 607 8.52 -26.62 -4.25
CA ALA A 607 9.72 -27.08 -4.93
C ALA A 607 10.94 -26.18 -4.64
N CYS A 608 10.83 -25.25 -3.67
CA CYS A 608 11.92 -24.34 -3.34
C CYS A 608 13.07 -25.10 -2.65
N PRO A 609 14.29 -25.05 -3.20
CA PRO A 609 15.45 -25.64 -2.54
C PRO A 609 15.88 -24.76 -1.36
N THR A 610 16.49 -25.38 -0.36
CA THR A 610 16.95 -24.72 0.88
C THR A 610 18.10 -23.74 0.60
N ILE A 611 18.97 -24.07 -0.37
CA ILE A 611 20.09 -23.22 -0.79
C ILE A 611 19.64 -21.82 -1.23
N LEU A 612 18.40 -21.67 -1.72
CA LEU A 612 17.88 -20.40 -2.21
C LEU A 612 17.83 -19.31 -1.13
N ASP A 613 17.62 -19.70 0.13
CA ASP A 613 17.60 -18.78 1.26
C ASP A 613 19.01 -18.25 1.60
N HIS A 614 20.05 -18.97 1.21
CA HIS A 614 21.44 -18.63 1.52
C HIS A 614 22.19 -17.91 0.39
N LEU A 615 21.67 -17.97 -0.85
CA LEU A 615 22.29 -17.31 -2.02
C LEU A 615 22.29 -15.77 -1.96
N GLY A 616 21.58 -15.15 -1.01
CA GLY A 616 21.55 -13.70 -0.79
C GLY A 616 22.34 -13.20 0.43
N CYS A 617 22.96 -14.09 1.21
CA CYS A 617 23.68 -13.69 2.42
C CYS A 617 25.08 -13.18 2.08
N THR A 618 25.23 -11.87 1.90
CA THR A 618 26.53 -11.21 2.00
C THR A 618 26.94 -11.17 3.48
N PHE A 619 27.70 -12.16 3.93
CA PHE A 619 28.25 -12.21 5.29
C PHE A 619 29.34 -11.15 5.46
N HIS A 620 28.94 -9.92 5.78
CA HIS A 620 29.81 -8.94 6.43
C HIS A 620 29.62 -9.10 7.94
N LEU A 621 30.68 -9.51 8.65
CA LEU A 621 30.73 -9.50 10.12
C LEU A 621 30.47 -8.08 10.63
N SER A 622 29.29 -7.83 11.17
CA SER A 622 29.02 -6.85 12.22
C SER A 622 27.73 -7.27 12.91
N ASP A 623 27.85 -7.55 14.20
CA ASP A 623 26.76 -7.94 15.09
C ASP A 623 25.63 -6.89 15.06
N GLN A 624 24.40 -7.38 15.29
CA GLN A 624 23.14 -6.62 15.45
C GLN A 624 22.32 -6.37 14.17
N GLN A 625 21.67 -7.42 13.65
CA GLN A 625 20.57 -7.25 12.69
C GLN A 625 19.53 -8.39 12.75
N LEU A 626 18.69 -8.37 13.78
CA LEU A 626 17.37 -9.02 13.72
C LEU A 626 16.31 -7.92 13.60
N GLY A 627 15.76 -7.77 12.40
CA GLY A 627 14.65 -6.87 12.12
C GLY A 627 14.97 -5.66 11.23
N ALA A 628 15.44 -5.86 9.98
CA ALA A 628 15.41 -4.79 8.98
C ALA A 628 15.68 -5.32 7.55
N HIS A 629 14.75 -6.09 6.97
CA HIS A 629 14.82 -6.38 5.53
C HIS A 629 14.18 -5.27 4.65
N GLY A 630 13.42 -4.35 5.26
CA GLY A 630 12.90 -3.13 4.58
C GLY A 630 13.87 -1.94 4.54
N GLY A 631 14.87 -1.90 5.44
CA GLY A 631 15.78 -0.75 5.56
C GLY A 631 16.93 -0.75 4.54
N ARG A 632 17.40 -1.92 4.09
CA ARG A 632 18.59 -2.00 3.22
C ARG A 632 18.35 -1.47 1.79
N MET A 633 17.12 -1.51 1.28
CA MET A 633 16.82 -0.99 -0.07
C MET A 633 16.79 0.55 -0.14
N ALA A 634 16.49 1.23 0.98
CA ALA A 634 16.45 2.70 1.03
C ALA A 634 17.78 3.33 1.46
N ILE A 635 18.57 2.64 2.30
CA ILE A 635 19.81 3.16 2.87
C ILE A 635 20.97 3.13 1.85
N GLY A 636 21.03 2.11 0.97
CA GLY A 636 22.08 2.01 -0.04
C GLY A 636 22.08 3.14 -1.08
N GLN A 637 20.91 3.72 -1.38
CA GLN A 637 20.78 4.85 -2.31
C GLN A 637 20.85 6.22 -1.62
N ALA A 638 20.45 6.34 -0.35
CA ALA A 638 20.66 7.58 0.41
C ALA A 638 22.15 7.85 0.71
N ALA A 639 22.95 6.80 0.88
CA ALA A 639 24.40 6.92 1.03
C ALA A 639 25.11 7.25 -0.30
N GLY A 640 24.61 6.76 -1.44
CA GLY A 640 25.09 7.11 -2.77
C GLY A 640 24.81 8.57 -3.14
N ASP A 641 23.59 9.06 -2.88
CA ASP A 641 23.20 10.46 -3.13
C ASP A 641 23.93 11.44 -2.19
N ALA A 642 24.31 11.02 -0.98
CA ALA A 642 25.16 11.84 -0.10
C ALA A 642 26.60 11.95 -0.64
N GLY A 643 27.09 10.93 -1.36
CA GLY A 643 28.39 10.94 -2.03
C GLY A 643 28.41 11.79 -3.30
N GLU A 644 27.38 11.68 -4.16
CA GLU A 644 27.29 12.49 -5.40
C GLU A 644 27.16 14.00 -5.11
N ASN A 645 26.52 14.39 -4.01
CA ASN A 645 26.44 15.80 -3.60
C ASN A 645 27.75 16.33 -2.98
N LEU A 646 28.66 15.46 -2.53
CA LEU A 646 29.99 15.85 -2.01
C LEU A 646 31.05 15.87 -3.11
N GLU A 647 30.94 15.02 -4.13
CA GLU A 647 31.86 15.03 -5.28
C GLU A 647 31.64 16.23 -6.22
N GLU A 648 30.43 16.79 -6.31
CA GLU A 648 30.20 18.06 -7.01
C GLU A 648 30.69 19.31 -6.23
N GLU A 649 30.81 19.25 -4.91
CA GLU A 649 31.36 20.35 -4.08
C GLU A 649 32.89 20.35 -4.01
N GLY A 650 33.57 19.23 -4.31
CA GLY A 650 35.03 19.16 -4.37
C GLY A 650 35.68 19.69 -5.65
N GLY A 651 34.89 19.99 -6.68
CA GLY A 651 35.36 20.48 -7.98
C GLY A 651 35.35 22.00 -8.17
N GLN A 652 35.01 22.77 -7.13
CA GLN A 652 34.89 24.24 -7.20
C GLN A 652 35.81 25.01 -6.23
N GLU A 653 36.76 24.34 -5.59
CA GLU A 653 37.94 24.97 -5.00
C GLU A 653 39.22 24.50 -5.71
N ALA A 654 39.41 24.98 -6.94
CA ALA A 654 40.71 25.09 -7.61
C ALA A 654 40.67 26.21 -8.66
#